data_AF-A0A350HBN3-F1
#
_entry.id   AF-A0A350HBN3-F1
#
_cell.length_a   1.000
_cell.length_b   1.000
_cell.length_c   1.000
_cell.angle_alpha   90.00
_cell.angle_beta   90.00
_cell.angle_gamma   90.00
#
_symmetry.space_group_name_H-M   'P 1'
#
loop_
_entity.id
_entity.type
_entity.pdbx_description
1 polymer ?
#
loop_
_entity_poly.entity_id
_entity_poly.type
_entity_poly.pdbx_seq_one_letter_code
_entity_poly.pdbx_strand_id
1 'polypeptide(L)'
;MKRLFFTLTVFFASLILFAVNLGNSIFIPDEWTILGPMHVALREGISSIPFYSDIDKYSKKTPHYRFFEGKDIEFFTVNSDDGRLHIEGDTIPFLASQDAFGFSGVLNQYYAFNHIESESAQTALVYAGGVSSFYVNGKKYNGDSYNFDRVYSPVDLKNGKNSISFVLSGYYSYADAYIKIYSSCYPFVFNEKEALIFDIIRDSLMNGFISVQIINSSAKDIEIKIRSSENDNIFYAEEKQESIPHLGVKNIPIKVSMKKAVSKGDKAQIKLSIESGDFSKEESLDFKVSNILDVRRETFISQADSSVQYYAIRLPENFSENALYPLIISLHGAGVKAEGQASAYRESKTSILCCPTNRGEYGFDWQELGRIDFLEAKREIEKKYHIDKERVSLTGHSMGGHGTMYLGALYAQDFSSIVPASGWINFNTYIPQTFQRVNLFDNKEARECIDILKDGDNPLVLCENLKNTRVLLIHGDKDDNVPVFQSRIFYNTLKSSGVKADIYEYENEGHWFDIPKTDGIDCIDSDEIRNFIENSRKQRMPRENSFKTFSLFVSDSSDYATIDRQIIKYEASLIKIKLGLREISIETKNVEGFSLYGMDGIYNEKTDIIINGERISAKPKGILSFCLKNNKFKLSNKKAVRNNYSLINYAFFSPFAIVYSTSDSIADITYGQAINLFNTYTVKCRGVCEIIPDSSEKEFMGKNIIFIGIPKEKTKWRKVFNSLDIKIDNEQISDGKEIYKGRDLSFVFCKSTKEKTLATAFIGNSVKGQETSLFFSLLTSSPNLPEYMLFDERVLEDGFNGIIKCGFY
;
A
#
# COMPACT_ATOMS: atom_id res chain seq x y z
N MET A 1 8.43 -6.75 -31.46
CA MET A 1 9.77 -6.55 -30.86
C MET A 1 10.46 -5.24 -31.30
N LYS A 2 9.72 -4.12 -31.41
CA LYS A 2 10.26 -2.77 -31.74
C LYS A 2 9.40 -1.61 -31.18
N ARG A 3 8.63 -1.85 -30.12
CA ARG A 3 7.72 -0.85 -29.50
C ARG A 3 7.74 -0.84 -27.97
N LEU A 4 8.82 -1.33 -27.35
CA LEU A 4 9.07 -1.18 -25.91
C LEU A 4 10.06 -0.04 -25.60
N PHE A 5 10.28 0.88 -26.55
CA PHE A 5 11.29 1.93 -26.49
C PHE A 5 10.72 3.33 -26.18
N PHE A 6 9.46 3.43 -25.75
CA PHE A 6 8.84 4.71 -25.40
C PHE A 6 8.84 4.98 -23.88
N THR A 7 10.00 4.79 -23.25
CA THR A 7 10.30 5.32 -21.90
C THR A 7 11.79 5.61 -21.71
N LEU A 8 12.53 5.83 -22.80
CA LEU A 8 14.00 5.92 -22.79
C LEU A 8 14.52 7.15 -23.53
N THR A 9 13.97 8.34 -23.25
CA THR A 9 14.63 9.62 -23.60
C THR A 9 14.05 10.78 -22.80
N VAL A 10 14.42 10.92 -21.52
CA VAL A 10 14.79 12.19 -20.82
C VAL A 10 15.37 11.75 -19.45
N PHE A 11 16.61 11.27 -19.41
CA PHE A 11 17.32 11.02 -18.14
C PHE A 11 18.84 11.14 -18.36
N PHE A 12 19.29 12.32 -18.79
CA PHE A 12 20.71 12.67 -18.80
C PHE A 12 20.86 14.18 -18.60
N ALA A 13 20.49 14.66 -17.40
CA ALA A 13 20.94 15.95 -16.83
C ALA A 13 20.38 16.15 -15.40
N SER A 14 20.71 15.29 -14.44
CA SER A 14 20.49 15.59 -13.00
C SER A 14 21.54 14.96 -12.08
N LEU A 15 22.72 14.62 -12.60
CA LEU A 15 23.73 13.81 -11.90
C LEU A 15 24.77 14.64 -11.10
N ILE A 16 24.54 15.94 -10.86
CA ILE A 16 25.58 16.83 -10.28
C ILE A 16 25.19 17.48 -8.94
N LEU A 17 23.96 17.34 -8.42
CA LEU A 17 23.58 18.05 -7.18
C LEU A 17 23.36 17.19 -5.92
N PHE A 18 23.41 15.86 -6.02
CA PHE A 18 23.27 14.99 -4.83
C PHE A 18 24.55 14.87 -3.96
N ALA A 19 25.60 15.65 -4.28
CA ALA A 19 26.98 15.40 -3.89
C ALA A 19 27.50 16.23 -2.71
N VAL A 20 26.65 16.69 -1.78
CA VAL A 20 27.14 17.44 -0.61
C VAL A 20 27.21 16.59 0.67
N ASN A 21 26.65 15.38 0.71
CA ASN A 21 26.65 14.52 1.92
C ASN A 21 27.12 13.07 1.74
N LEU A 22 27.29 12.58 0.51
CA LEU A 22 27.80 11.25 0.27
C LEU A 22 29.32 11.34 0.10
N GLY A 23 30.07 10.52 0.84
CA GLY A 23 31.52 10.42 0.68
C GLY A 23 31.90 9.83 -0.69
N ASN A 24 33.20 9.67 -0.93
CA ASN A 24 33.68 8.96 -2.12
C ASN A 24 33.02 7.57 -2.22
N SER A 25 32.71 7.14 -3.45
CA SER A 25 32.19 5.81 -3.71
C SER A 25 33.14 4.75 -3.16
N ILE A 26 32.60 3.80 -2.41
CA ILE A 26 33.31 2.56 -2.07
C ILE A 26 33.51 1.78 -3.38
N PHE A 27 34.62 1.04 -3.47
CA PHE A 27 34.91 0.17 -4.61
C PHE A 27 33.74 -0.76 -4.90
N ILE A 28 33.14 -0.61 -6.08
CA ILE A 28 32.13 -1.53 -6.59
C ILE A 28 32.88 -2.63 -7.34
N PRO A 29 32.60 -3.91 -7.08
CA PRO A 29 33.24 -4.99 -7.83
C PRO A 29 32.94 -4.87 -9.32
N ASP A 30 33.99 -4.95 -10.14
CA ASP A 30 33.88 -4.95 -11.61
C ASP A 30 33.17 -6.20 -12.12
N GLU A 31 33.32 -7.32 -11.42
CA GLU A 31 32.81 -8.63 -11.81
C GLU A 31 31.72 -9.09 -10.82
N TRP A 32 30.67 -9.78 -11.27
CA TRP A 32 29.60 -10.31 -10.42
C TRP A 32 29.29 -11.76 -10.77
N THR A 33 29.08 -12.59 -9.76
CA THR A 33 28.55 -13.95 -9.95
C THR A 33 27.02 -13.90 -9.96
N ILE A 34 26.42 -14.41 -11.03
CA ILE A 34 24.98 -14.40 -11.28
C ILE A 34 24.41 -15.81 -11.22
N LEU A 35 23.21 -15.94 -10.63
CA LEU A 35 22.39 -17.14 -10.67
C LEU A 35 20.99 -16.79 -11.20
N GLY A 36 20.57 -17.44 -12.28
CA GLY A 36 19.25 -17.24 -12.88
C GLY A 36 19.26 -17.44 -14.39
N PRO A 37 18.15 -17.13 -15.09
CA PRO A 37 16.86 -16.70 -14.56
C PRO A 37 16.13 -17.83 -13.82
N MET A 38 15.40 -17.47 -12.76
CA MET A 38 14.44 -18.35 -12.09
C MET A 38 13.04 -17.78 -12.24
N HIS A 39 12.06 -18.62 -12.60
CA HIS A 39 10.65 -18.21 -12.55
C HIS A 39 10.27 -17.82 -11.12
N VAL A 40 9.46 -16.77 -10.99
CA VAL A 40 8.98 -16.25 -9.72
C VAL A 40 7.50 -16.54 -9.56
N ALA A 41 7.15 -17.09 -8.40
CA ALA A 41 5.76 -17.16 -7.98
C ALA A 41 5.23 -15.76 -7.68
N LEU A 42 4.34 -15.28 -8.55
CA LEU A 42 3.73 -13.95 -8.47
C LEU A 42 3.12 -13.66 -7.12
N ARG A 43 3.47 -12.50 -6.54
CA ARG A 43 3.00 -12.02 -5.21
C ARG A 43 3.30 -12.96 -4.04
N GLU A 44 4.01 -14.07 -4.25
CA GLU A 44 4.70 -14.85 -3.21
C GLU A 44 6.15 -14.38 -3.04
N GLY A 45 6.80 -13.94 -4.13
CA GLY A 45 8.17 -13.41 -4.09
C GLY A 45 9.22 -14.50 -3.87
N ILE A 46 8.89 -15.73 -4.23
CA ILE A 46 9.70 -16.93 -4.00
C ILE A 46 10.09 -17.54 -5.34
N SER A 47 11.35 -17.95 -5.43
CA SER A 47 11.88 -18.79 -6.51
C SER A 47 11.98 -20.24 -6.02
N SER A 48 12.16 -21.22 -6.92
CA SER A 48 12.30 -22.64 -6.54
C SER A 48 13.55 -22.94 -5.69
N ILE A 49 14.36 -21.94 -5.33
CA ILE A 49 15.58 -22.09 -4.55
C ILE A 49 15.45 -21.16 -3.32
N PRO A 50 15.41 -21.69 -2.10
CA PRO A 50 15.27 -20.90 -0.88
C PRO A 50 16.58 -20.13 -0.65
N PHE A 51 16.63 -18.89 -1.09
CA PHE A 51 17.88 -18.16 -1.19
C PHE A 51 17.97 -17.01 -0.20
N TYR A 52 18.68 -17.21 0.91
CA TYR A 52 19.06 -16.12 1.80
C TYR A 52 20.53 -16.30 2.25
N SER A 53 21.31 -15.21 2.10
CA SER A 53 22.68 -14.95 2.56
C SER A 53 23.88 -15.77 2.07
N ASP A 54 23.72 -17.03 1.61
CA ASP A 54 24.85 -17.96 1.41
C ASP A 54 24.98 -18.49 -0.04
N ILE A 55 25.16 -17.61 -1.04
CA ILE A 55 25.21 -18.06 -2.45
C ILE A 55 26.38 -18.98 -2.71
N ASP A 56 27.47 -18.75 -1.99
CA ASP A 56 28.69 -19.51 -2.09
C ASP A 56 28.46 -21.00 -1.82
N LYS A 57 27.49 -21.36 -0.97
CA LYS A 57 27.14 -22.77 -0.70
C LYS A 57 26.52 -23.47 -1.91
N TYR A 58 25.94 -22.70 -2.84
CA TYR A 58 25.31 -23.21 -4.06
C TYR A 58 26.22 -23.12 -5.28
N SER A 59 27.29 -22.32 -5.25
CA SER A 59 28.27 -22.20 -6.36
C SER A 59 28.85 -23.54 -6.86
N LYS A 60 28.82 -24.58 -6.02
CA LYS A 60 29.31 -25.94 -6.31
C LYS A 60 28.20 -26.97 -6.58
N LYS A 61 26.94 -26.54 -6.57
CA LYS A 61 25.77 -27.38 -6.81
C LYS A 61 25.13 -26.97 -8.13
N THR A 62 24.55 -27.94 -8.82
CA THR A 62 23.67 -27.70 -9.97
C THR A 62 22.24 -27.82 -9.47
N PRO A 63 21.57 -26.71 -9.09
CA PRO A 63 20.21 -26.78 -8.58
C PRO A 63 19.27 -27.23 -9.70
N HIS A 64 18.72 -28.43 -9.57
CA HIS A 64 17.73 -28.96 -10.49
C HIS A 64 16.47 -28.10 -10.46
N TYR A 65 16.14 -27.54 -11.61
CA TYR A 65 15.00 -26.67 -11.76
C TYR A 65 13.83 -27.42 -12.39
N ARG A 66 12.80 -27.70 -11.58
CA ARG A 66 11.67 -28.56 -11.97
C ARG A 66 10.67 -27.93 -12.96
N PHE A 67 10.81 -26.65 -13.28
CA PHE A 67 9.74 -25.88 -13.94
C PHE A 67 9.86 -25.80 -15.47
N PHE A 68 11.06 -25.91 -16.02
CA PHE A 68 11.28 -25.97 -17.47
C PHE A 68 12.17 -27.18 -17.79
N GLU A 69 11.74 -28.01 -18.73
CA GLU A 69 12.55 -29.14 -19.21
C GLU A 69 13.77 -28.63 -20.00
N GLY A 70 14.94 -29.22 -19.77
CA GLY A 70 16.05 -29.19 -20.73
C GLY A 70 17.29 -28.35 -20.39
N LYS A 71 17.32 -27.57 -19.30
CA LYS A 71 18.55 -26.94 -18.77
C LYS A 71 18.49 -26.77 -17.24
N ASP A 72 19.58 -27.11 -16.56
CA ASP A 72 19.75 -26.76 -15.14
C ASP A 72 20.04 -25.24 -15.00
N ILE A 73 19.79 -24.68 -13.82
CA ILE A 73 20.19 -23.28 -13.54
C ILE A 73 21.70 -23.27 -13.31
N GLU A 74 22.41 -22.48 -14.10
CA GLU A 74 23.86 -22.35 -14.04
C GLU A 74 24.29 -21.01 -13.46
N PHE A 75 25.47 -21.00 -12.84
CA PHE A 75 26.16 -19.79 -12.46
C PHE A 75 26.91 -19.24 -13.66
N PHE A 76 26.88 -17.92 -13.84
CA PHE A 76 27.67 -17.22 -14.85
C PHE A 76 28.16 -15.90 -14.30
N THR A 77 29.11 -15.28 -15.01
CA THR A 77 29.76 -14.06 -14.58
C THR A 77 29.34 -12.90 -15.46
N VAL A 78 29.10 -11.74 -14.87
CA VAL A 78 28.76 -10.49 -15.57
C VAL A 78 29.64 -9.37 -15.04
N ASN A 79 30.19 -8.56 -15.94
CA ASN A 79 30.92 -7.36 -15.56
C ASN A 79 29.94 -6.19 -15.40
N SER A 80 30.13 -5.39 -14.34
CA SER A 80 29.41 -4.13 -14.16
C SER A 80 30.17 -2.97 -14.78
N ASP A 81 29.43 -1.96 -15.26
CA ASP A 81 29.97 -0.71 -15.80
C ASP A 81 29.52 0.45 -14.91
N ASP A 82 30.43 1.01 -14.11
CA ASP A 82 30.14 2.03 -13.09
C ASP A 82 28.95 1.67 -12.17
N GLY A 83 28.93 0.41 -11.71
CA GLY A 83 27.87 -0.13 -10.86
C GLY A 83 26.56 -0.46 -11.57
N ARG A 84 26.47 -0.26 -12.90
CA ARG A 84 25.38 -0.81 -13.70
C ARG A 84 25.66 -2.28 -14.00
N LEU A 85 24.75 -3.15 -13.59
CA LEU A 85 24.78 -4.57 -13.88
C LEU A 85 23.71 -4.89 -14.93
N HIS A 86 24.14 -5.24 -16.14
CA HIS A 86 23.27 -5.63 -17.25
C HIS A 86 23.32 -7.14 -17.43
N ILE A 87 22.19 -7.81 -17.22
CA ILE A 87 22.10 -9.27 -17.29
C ILE A 87 21.24 -9.65 -18.48
N GLU A 88 21.82 -10.45 -19.37
CA GLU A 88 21.12 -11.11 -20.48
C GLU A 88 21.46 -12.60 -20.45
N GLY A 89 20.44 -13.44 -20.32
CA GLY A 89 20.54 -14.90 -20.41
C GLY A 89 19.87 -15.43 -21.67
N ASP A 90 20.18 -16.65 -22.09
CA ASP A 90 19.52 -17.33 -23.23
C ASP A 90 19.01 -18.72 -22.84
N THR A 91 18.67 -18.90 -21.57
CA THR A 91 18.50 -20.23 -20.96
C THR A 91 17.06 -20.74 -20.92
N ILE A 92 16.03 -19.89 -21.03
CA ILE A 92 14.61 -20.29 -20.93
C ILE A 92 13.85 -19.92 -22.22
N PRO A 93 12.98 -20.81 -22.76
CA PRO A 93 12.15 -20.54 -23.93
C PRO A 93 10.96 -19.62 -23.60
N PHE A 94 11.25 -18.38 -23.21
CA PHE A 94 10.25 -17.47 -22.67
C PHE A 94 9.10 -17.12 -23.61
N LEU A 95 9.30 -17.17 -24.94
CA LEU A 95 8.23 -16.95 -25.90
C LEU A 95 7.12 -18.00 -25.78
N ALA A 96 7.48 -19.28 -25.71
CA ALA A 96 6.51 -20.37 -25.52
C ALA A 96 5.80 -20.26 -24.15
N SER A 97 6.54 -19.83 -23.12
CA SER A 97 5.98 -19.59 -21.79
C SER A 97 5.00 -18.40 -21.79
N GLN A 98 5.30 -17.33 -22.53
CA GLN A 98 4.41 -16.19 -22.70
C GLN A 98 3.12 -16.58 -23.41
N ASP A 99 3.21 -17.36 -24.49
CA ASP A 99 2.04 -17.80 -25.24
C ASP A 99 1.10 -18.66 -24.37
N ALA A 100 1.66 -19.47 -23.47
CA ALA A 100 0.89 -20.32 -22.57
C ALA A 100 0.33 -19.59 -21.34
N PHE A 101 1.11 -18.66 -20.75
CA PHE A 101 0.84 -18.13 -19.40
C PHE A 101 0.84 -16.60 -19.32
N GLY A 102 0.93 -15.91 -20.46
CA GLY A 102 0.99 -14.45 -20.54
C GLY A 102 2.18 -13.89 -19.77
N PHE A 103 1.98 -12.73 -19.14
CA PHE A 103 3.01 -12.04 -18.36
C PHE A 103 3.51 -12.88 -17.17
N SER A 104 2.69 -13.78 -16.62
CA SER A 104 3.12 -14.71 -15.57
C SER A 104 4.20 -15.69 -16.02
N GLY A 105 4.26 -16.03 -17.31
CA GLY A 105 5.23 -17.00 -17.85
C GLY A 105 6.65 -16.46 -18.03
N VAL A 106 6.82 -15.15 -17.94
CA VAL A 106 8.05 -14.44 -18.35
C VAL A 106 8.69 -13.63 -17.25
N LEU A 107 8.00 -13.48 -16.11
CA LEU A 107 8.58 -12.91 -14.91
C LEU A 107 9.58 -13.88 -14.28
N ASN A 108 10.72 -13.33 -13.91
CA ASN A 108 11.81 -14.09 -13.37
C ASN A 108 12.65 -13.24 -12.43
N GLN A 109 13.62 -13.89 -11.82
CA GLN A 109 14.51 -13.30 -10.85
C GLN A 109 15.92 -13.81 -11.07
N TYR A 110 16.87 -12.92 -10.82
CA TYR A 110 18.29 -13.25 -10.75
C TYR A 110 18.80 -12.92 -9.36
N TYR A 111 19.82 -13.66 -8.94
CA TYR A 111 20.65 -13.27 -7.82
C TYR A 111 22.01 -12.84 -8.35
N ALA A 112 22.46 -11.66 -7.92
CA ALA A 112 23.83 -11.22 -8.14
C ALA A 112 24.58 -11.24 -6.81
N PHE A 113 25.82 -11.72 -6.80
CA PHE A 113 26.62 -11.78 -5.59
C PHE A 113 28.08 -11.47 -5.85
N ASN A 114 28.69 -10.81 -4.88
CA ASN A 114 30.12 -10.73 -4.74
C ASN A 114 30.51 -10.43 -3.28
N HIS A 115 31.79 -10.15 -3.06
CA HIS A 115 32.34 -9.63 -1.84
C HIS A 115 32.92 -8.23 -2.08
N ILE A 116 32.86 -7.40 -1.05
CA ILE A 116 33.51 -6.09 -1.02
C ILE A 116 34.47 -6.02 0.15
N GLU A 117 35.61 -5.35 -0.06
CA GLU A 117 36.58 -5.07 0.99
C GLU A 117 36.29 -3.68 1.59
N SER A 118 36.23 -3.58 2.91
CA SER A 118 36.13 -2.31 3.62
C SER A 118 37.38 -2.09 4.47
N GLU A 119 38.03 -0.95 4.34
CA GLU A 119 39.26 -0.63 5.08
C GLU A 119 39.05 -0.52 6.60
N SER A 120 37.81 -0.29 7.03
CA SER A 120 37.43 -0.19 8.43
C SER A 120 36.00 -0.67 8.66
N ALA A 121 35.64 -0.92 9.92
CA ALA A 121 34.24 -1.13 10.28
C ALA A 121 33.50 0.22 10.22
N GLN A 122 32.41 0.28 9.45
CA GLN A 122 31.68 1.52 9.21
C GLN A 122 30.22 1.25 8.83
N THR A 123 29.38 2.27 8.97
CA THR A 123 28.02 2.28 8.42
C THR A 123 28.05 2.96 7.05
N ALA A 124 27.88 2.17 5.99
CA ALA A 124 27.84 2.63 4.61
C ALA A 124 26.39 2.84 4.14
N LEU A 125 26.21 3.56 3.03
CA LEU A 125 24.91 3.72 2.36
C LEU A 125 24.93 2.99 1.03
N VAL A 126 23.94 2.12 0.80
CA VAL A 126 23.77 1.39 -0.45
C VAL A 126 22.56 1.95 -1.19
N TYR A 127 22.79 2.37 -2.43
CA TYR A 127 21.75 2.54 -3.43
C TYR A 127 21.71 1.30 -4.33
N ALA A 128 20.50 0.75 -4.54
CA ALA A 128 20.30 -0.45 -5.32
C ALA A 128 19.04 -0.32 -6.20
N GLY A 129 19.18 0.34 -7.35
CA GLY A 129 18.13 0.51 -8.36
C GLY A 129 17.83 -0.77 -9.14
N GLY A 130 16.56 -1.07 -9.40
CA GLY A 130 16.12 -2.31 -10.04
C GLY A 130 16.15 -3.54 -9.12
N VAL A 131 16.33 -3.32 -7.82
CA VAL A 131 16.51 -4.36 -6.81
C VAL A 131 15.31 -4.38 -5.86
N SER A 132 14.74 -5.56 -5.60
CA SER A 132 13.65 -5.70 -4.63
C SER A 132 14.16 -5.67 -3.18
N SER A 133 15.20 -6.47 -2.91
CA SER A 133 15.90 -6.52 -1.63
C SER A 133 17.34 -6.99 -1.85
N PHE A 134 18.21 -6.73 -0.88
CA PHE A 134 19.59 -7.18 -0.93
C PHE A 134 20.08 -7.57 0.46
N TYR A 135 21.23 -8.23 0.52
CA TYR A 135 21.79 -8.77 1.75
C TYR A 135 23.24 -8.33 1.89
N VAL A 136 23.62 -7.91 3.09
CA VAL A 136 25.00 -7.64 3.47
C VAL A 136 25.31 -8.46 4.71
N ASN A 137 26.36 -9.30 4.64
CA ASN A 137 26.73 -10.21 5.72
C ASN A 137 25.54 -11.04 6.26
N GLY A 138 24.63 -11.39 5.36
CA GLY A 138 23.41 -12.14 5.63
C GLY A 138 22.23 -11.39 6.26
N LYS A 139 22.36 -10.09 6.53
CA LYS A 139 21.22 -9.24 6.95
C LYS A 139 20.49 -8.67 5.75
N LYS A 140 19.16 -8.62 5.79
CA LYS A 140 18.28 -8.15 4.69
C LYS A 140 18.07 -6.63 4.73
N TYR A 141 18.13 -6.00 3.56
CA TYR A 141 17.92 -4.56 3.35
C TYR A 141 17.00 -4.30 2.14
N ASN A 142 16.48 -3.07 2.04
CA ASN A 142 15.54 -2.66 0.98
C ASN A 142 16.28 -2.09 -0.22
N GLY A 143 15.94 -2.55 -1.43
CA GLY A 143 16.36 -1.92 -2.68
C GLY A 143 15.37 -0.88 -3.19
N ASP A 144 15.75 -0.17 -4.25
CA ASP A 144 14.90 0.71 -5.04
C ASP A 144 14.35 -0.07 -6.25
N SER A 145 13.22 -0.76 -6.06
CA SER A 145 12.66 -1.65 -7.08
C SER A 145 12.28 -0.94 -8.38
N TYR A 146 12.03 0.37 -8.32
CA TYR A 146 11.60 1.18 -9.46
C TYR A 146 12.71 2.06 -10.03
N ASN A 147 13.92 1.99 -9.45
CA ASN A 147 15.09 2.73 -9.92
C ASN A 147 14.85 4.26 -9.99
N PHE A 148 14.15 4.81 -8.99
CA PHE A 148 13.88 6.26 -8.92
C PHE A 148 15.04 7.10 -8.37
N ASP A 149 16.10 6.43 -7.90
CA ASP A 149 17.29 7.05 -7.31
C ASP A 149 16.97 7.78 -6.00
N ARG A 150 16.05 7.23 -5.20
CA ARG A 150 15.58 7.88 -3.95
C ARG A 150 15.68 7.02 -2.70
N VAL A 151 15.90 5.71 -2.83
CA VAL A 151 15.97 4.78 -1.69
C VAL A 151 17.42 4.42 -1.40
N TYR A 152 17.94 4.89 -0.26
CA TYR A 152 19.28 4.58 0.21
C TYR A 152 19.17 3.80 1.53
N SER A 153 19.79 2.63 1.58
CA SER A 153 19.76 1.75 2.75
C SER A 153 21.08 1.84 3.53
N PRO A 154 21.06 2.23 4.81
CA PRO A 154 22.23 2.14 5.67
C PRO A 154 22.56 0.68 6.00
N VAL A 155 23.83 0.30 5.90
CA VAL A 155 24.32 -1.06 6.13
C VAL A 155 25.60 -1.05 6.94
N ASP A 156 25.85 -2.11 7.72
CA ASP A 156 27.12 -2.28 8.41
C ASP A 156 28.12 -3.07 7.57
N LEU A 157 29.29 -2.47 7.37
CA LEU A 157 30.47 -3.12 6.84
C LEU A 157 31.42 -3.44 7.99
N LYS A 158 31.92 -4.67 8.02
CA LYS A 158 33.03 -5.10 8.87
C LYS A 158 34.35 -4.68 8.24
N ASN A 159 35.40 -4.55 9.04
CA ASN A 159 36.75 -4.42 8.51
C ASN A 159 37.13 -5.68 7.70
N GLY A 160 37.68 -5.49 6.51
CA GLY A 160 38.00 -6.53 5.54
C GLY A 160 36.81 -6.96 4.70
N LYS A 161 36.72 -8.27 4.45
CA LYS A 161 35.78 -8.88 3.51
C LYS A 161 34.34 -8.90 4.02
N ASN A 162 33.42 -8.39 3.20
CA ASN A 162 31.97 -8.39 3.44
C ASN A 162 31.26 -9.08 2.28
N SER A 163 30.29 -9.95 2.58
CA SER A 163 29.47 -10.58 1.53
C SER A 163 28.29 -9.69 1.15
N ILE A 164 28.01 -9.58 -0.15
CA ILE A 164 26.89 -8.79 -0.67
C ILE A 164 26.14 -9.53 -1.78
N SER A 165 24.82 -9.60 -1.68
CA SER A 165 23.96 -10.20 -2.71
C SER A 165 22.71 -9.38 -2.97
N PHE A 166 22.28 -9.31 -4.23
CA PHE A 166 21.10 -8.57 -4.68
C PHE A 166 20.05 -9.52 -5.25
N VAL A 167 18.79 -9.20 -4.98
CA VAL A 167 17.63 -9.85 -5.58
C VAL A 167 17.10 -8.97 -6.71
N LEU A 168 17.34 -9.39 -7.95
CA LEU A 168 17.04 -8.61 -9.15
C LEU A 168 15.75 -9.12 -9.79
N SER A 169 14.83 -8.19 -10.07
CA SER A 169 13.60 -8.52 -10.80
C SER A 169 13.90 -8.49 -12.29
N GLY A 170 13.56 -9.57 -12.99
CA GLY A 170 13.78 -9.72 -14.42
C GLY A 170 12.49 -9.97 -15.19
N TYR A 171 12.56 -9.71 -16.49
CA TYR A 171 11.50 -10.00 -17.44
C TYR A 171 12.11 -10.61 -18.70
N TYR A 172 11.49 -11.67 -19.22
CA TYR A 172 12.14 -12.55 -20.21
C TYR A 172 13.53 -12.98 -19.72
N SER A 173 14.57 -12.89 -20.53
CA SER A 173 15.90 -13.25 -20.11
C SER A 173 16.75 -12.05 -19.72
N TYR A 174 16.12 -10.98 -19.24
CA TYR A 174 16.78 -9.70 -19.01
C TYR A 174 16.52 -9.15 -17.60
N ALA A 175 17.56 -8.57 -16.99
CA ALA A 175 17.46 -7.76 -15.79
C ALA A 175 18.53 -6.66 -15.79
N ASP A 176 18.19 -5.48 -15.28
CA ASP A 176 19.12 -4.38 -15.07
C ASP A 176 19.11 -3.96 -13.59
N ALA A 177 20.30 -3.69 -13.05
CA ALA A 177 20.47 -3.14 -11.72
C ALA A 177 21.49 -1.99 -11.69
N TYR A 178 21.29 -1.04 -10.79
CA TYR A 178 22.20 0.08 -10.55
C TYR A 178 22.62 0.08 -9.09
N ILE A 179 23.85 -0.30 -8.82
CA ILE A 179 24.38 -0.51 -7.47
C ILE A 179 25.44 0.54 -7.20
N LYS A 180 25.26 1.32 -6.13
CA LYS A 180 26.27 2.25 -5.64
C LYS A 180 26.40 2.14 -4.13
N ILE A 181 27.64 2.12 -3.64
CA ILE A 181 27.95 2.01 -2.22
C ILE A 181 28.76 3.24 -1.83
N TYR A 182 28.31 3.96 -0.82
CA TYR A 182 28.92 5.21 -0.36
C TYR A 182 29.38 5.07 1.08
N SER A 183 30.61 5.52 1.36
CA SER A 183 31.02 5.78 2.74
C SER A 183 30.31 7.03 3.24
N SER A 184 29.97 7.08 4.54
CA SER A 184 29.53 8.31 5.19
C SER A 184 30.50 8.68 6.30
N CYS A 185 31.01 9.91 6.28
CA CYS A 185 31.77 10.49 7.39
C CYS A 185 30.90 11.34 8.32
N TYR A 186 29.58 11.39 8.06
CA TYR A 186 28.62 12.18 8.81
C TYR A 186 27.71 11.28 9.66
N PRO A 187 27.20 11.76 10.80
CA PRO A 187 26.30 10.97 11.64
C PRO A 187 24.93 10.72 10.99
N PHE A 188 24.52 11.57 10.05
CA PHE A 188 23.29 11.40 9.29
C PHE A 188 23.42 11.92 7.85
N VAL A 189 22.48 11.50 6.99
CA VAL A 189 22.30 12.02 5.63
C VAL A 189 20.87 12.54 5.47
N PHE A 190 20.74 13.76 4.95
CA PHE A 190 19.48 14.35 4.51
C PHE A 190 19.17 13.88 3.08
N ASN A 191 18.03 13.20 2.90
CA ASN A 191 17.59 12.73 1.59
C ASN A 191 16.51 13.66 1.01
N GLU A 192 16.96 14.68 0.27
CA GLU A 192 16.06 15.66 -0.36
C GLU A 192 15.11 15.06 -1.40
N LYS A 193 15.49 13.93 -2.02
CA LYS A 193 14.69 13.31 -3.10
C LYS A 193 13.40 12.68 -2.59
N GLU A 194 13.35 12.29 -1.31
CA GLU A 194 12.13 11.83 -0.65
C GLU A 194 11.43 12.95 0.16
N ALA A 195 11.89 14.20 0.05
CA ALA A 195 11.19 15.29 0.68
C ALA A 195 9.79 15.50 0.04
N LEU A 196 8.79 15.68 0.88
CA LEU A 196 7.43 16.01 0.47
C LEU A 196 7.11 17.43 0.90
N ILE A 197 6.80 18.29 -0.06
CA ILE A 197 6.46 19.70 0.13
C ILE A 197 5.13 20.02 -0.54
N PHE A 198 4.39 20.99 0.00
CA PHE A 198 3.18 21.54 -0.63
C PHE A 198 3.52 22.69 -1.58
N ASP A 199 2.60 23.01 -2.49
CA ASP A 199 2.74 24.19 -3.37
C ASP A 199 2.19 25.43 -2.66
N ILE A 200 2.86 26.57 -2.80
CA ILE A 200 2.39 27.84 -2.22
C ILE A 200 1.56 28.63 -3.23
N ILE A 201 0.53 29.32 -2.74
CA ILE A 201 -0.29 30.25 -3.51
C ILE A 201 0.36 31.62 -3.40
N ARG A 202 0.65 32.22 -4.56
CA ARG A 202 1.26 33.55 -4.60
C ARG A 202 0.44 34.58 -3.84
N ASP A 203 1.13 35.59 -3.31
CA ASP A 203 0.53 36.72 -2.63
C ASP A 203 -0.39 36.32 -1.43
N SER A 204 -0.24 35.09 -0.92
CA SER A 204 -1.02 34.52 0.18
C SER A 204 -0.11 34.00 1.31
N LEU A 205 -0.61 34.06 2.55
CA LEU A 205 0.03 33.42 3.70
C LEU A 205 -0.56 32.03 3.89
N MET A 206 0.30 31.02 3.93
CA MET A 206 -0.12 29.63 4.06
C MET A 206 0.54 28.93 5.24
N ASN A 207 -0.15 27.90 5.70
CA ASN A 207 0.38 26.90 6.63
C ASN A 207 0.20 25.54 5.99
N GLY A 208 1.19 24.66 6.14
CA GLY A 208 1.15 23.31 5.61
C GLY A 208 2.10 22.38 6.35
N PHE A 209 2.17 21.15 5.90
CA PHE A 209 3.10 20.15 6.43
C PHE A 209 4.08 19.77 5.34
N ILE A 210 5.36 19.72 5.68
CA ILE A 210 6.39 19.10 4.85
C ILE A 210 6.86 17.83 5.53
N SER A 211 7.44 16.91 4.77
CA SER A 211 8.18 15.77 5.32
C SER A 211 9.60 15.79 4.79
N VAL A 212 10.55 15.59 5.69
CA VAL A 212 11.97 15.43 5.36
C VAL A 212 12.44 14.05 5.78
N GLN A 213 13.33 13.44 5.01
CA GLN A 213 13.87 12.13 5.32
C GLN A 213 15.31 12.23 5.81
N ILE A 214 15.57 11.62 6.97
CA ILE A 214 16.90 11.51 7.56
C ILE A 214 17.29 10.04 7.63
N ILE A 215 18.52 9.75 7.20
CA ILE A 215 19.12 8.42 7.25
C ILE A 215 20.21 8.43 8.32
N ASN A 216 20.12 7.53 9.30
CA ASN A 216 21.18 7.36 10.30
C ASN A 216 22.36 6.60 9.66
N SER A 217 23.46 7.30 9.47
CA SER A 217 24.72 6.75 8.94
C SER A 217 25.79 6.59 10.02
N SER A 218 25.41 6.67 11.30
CA SER A 218 26.31 6.44 12.42
C SER A 218 26.19 5.00 12.95
N ALA A 219 27.21 4.55 13.69
CA ALA A 219 27.26 3.22 14.31
C ALA A 219 26.36 3.07 15.56
N LYS A 220 25.49 4.04 15.84
CA LYS A 220 24.64 4.08 17.04
C LYS A 220 23.35 4.85 16.79
N ASP A 221 22.41 4.77 17.71
CA ASP A 221 21.21 5.60 17.67
C ASP A 221 21.62 7.09 17.74
N ILE A 222 20.88 7.94 17.03
CA ILE A 222 21.11 9.38 16.99
C ILE A 222 19.86 10.14 17.41
N GLU A 223 20.07 11.24 18.11
CA GLU A 223 19.04 12.25 18.32
C GLU A 223 19.22 13.35 17.28
N ILE A 224 18.14 13.70 16.59
CA ILE A 224 18.09 14.73 15.57
C ILE A 224 17.22 15.87 16.06
N LYS A 225 17.76 17.09 15.99
CA LYS A 225 17.01 18.34 16.22
C LYS A 225 16.90 19.10 14.90
N ILE A 226 15.68 19.40 14.46
CA ILE A 226 15.40 20.18 13.25
C ILE A 226 14.71 21.48 13.64
N ARG A 227 15.21 22.60 13.13
CA ARG A 227 14.64 23.93 13.34
C ARG A 227 14.76 24.79 12.09
N SER A 228 13.97 25.86 12.04
CA SER A 228 14.17 26.91 11.05
C SER A 228 15.57 27.51 11.20
N SER A 229 16.26 27.75 10.08
CA SER A 229 17.48 28.56 10.11
C SER A 229 17.16 29.98 10.56
N GLU A 230 18.05 30.60 11.34
CA GLU A 230 17.87 31.97 11.84
C GLU A 230 17.75 33.00 10.70
N ASN A 231 18.32 32.68 9.54
CA ASN A 231 18.33 33.52 8.35
C ASN A 231 17.10 33.35 7.44
N ASP A 232 16.14 32.50 7.81
CA ASP A 232 14.91 32.31 7.03
C ASP A 232 13.88 33.42 7.30
N ASN A 233 13.70 34.30 6.31
CA ASN A 233 12.77 35.43 6.39
C ASN A 233 11.40 35.13 5.77
N ILE A 234 11.20 33.97 5.15
CA ILE A 234 9.96 33.61 4.44
C ILE A 234 9.15 32.61 5.26
N PHE A 235 9.81 31.62 5.86
CA PHE A 235 9.16 30.50 6.52
C PHE A 235 9.55 30.38 8.00
N TYR A 236 8.65 29.76 8.75
CA TYR A 236 8.86 29.21 10.08
C TYR A 236 8.48 27.73 10.04
N ALA A 237 9.45 26.86 10.26
CA ALA A 237 9.28 25.45 10.61
C ALA A 237 9.17 25.26 12.12
N GLU A 238 8.19 24.46 12.52
CA GLU A 238 8.09 23.89 13.87
C GLU A 238 9.38 23.12 14.23
N GLU A 239 9.90 23.35 15.43
CA GLU A 239 11.04 22.59 15.93
C GLU A 239 10.65 21.12 16.19
N LYS A 240 11.47 20.18 15.71
CA LYS A 240 11.31 18.75 15.94
C LYS A 240 12.54 18.18 16.60
N GLN A 241 12.32 17.25 17.53
CA GLN A 241 13.36 16.41 18.10
C GLN A 241 12.94 14.96 17.95
N GLU A 242 13.78 14.17 17.28
CA GLU A 242 13.47 12.80 16.92
C GLU A 242 14.66 11.88 17.15
N SER A 243 14.39 10.73 17.77
CA SER A 243 15.34 9.63 17.83
C SER A 243 15.26 8.81 16.54
N ILE A 244 16.42 8.47 15.99
CA ILE A 244 16.56 7.58 14.83
C ILE A 244 17.49 6.43 15.22
N PRO A 245 17.00 5.18 15.21
CA PRO A 245 17.83 4.03 15.58
C PRO A 245 18.99 3.87 14.60
N HIS A 246 20.05 3.19 15.02
CA HIS A 246 21.12 2.74 14.13
C HIS A 246 20.52 1.97 12.94
N LEU A 247 21.06 2.22 11.74
CA LEU A 247 20.52 1.74 10.45
C LEU A 247 19.07 2.20 10.13
N GLY A 248 18.53 3.17 10.87
CA GLY A 248 17.19 3.69 10.66
C GLY A 248 17.09 4.73 9.54
N VAL A 249 16.01 4.66 8.77
CA VAL A 249 15.55 5.70 7.84
C VAL A 249 14.21 6.24 8.34
N LYS A 250 14.12 7.55 8.57
CA LYS A 250 12.93 8.17 9.17
C LYS A 250 12.46 9.39 8.40
N ASN A 251 11.18 9.39 8.06
CA ASN A 251 10.48 10.58 7.60
C ASN A 251 10.01 11.39 8.82
N ILE A 252 10.26 12.70 8.81
CA ILE A 252 9.93 13.61 9.91
C ILE A 252 8.93 14.64 9.38
N PRO A 253 7.66 14.58 9.80
CA PRO A 253 6.66 15.60 9.52
C PRO A 253 7.00 16.92 10.22
N ILE A 254 6.99 18.03 9.51
CA ILE A 254 7.28 19.38 10.04
C ILE A 254 6.16 20.31 9.61
N LYS A 255 5.52 20.99 10.56
CA LYS A 255 4.58 22.06 10.24
C LYS A 255 5.34 23.31 9.82
N VAL A 256 4.98 23.89 8.67
CA VAL A 256 5.59 25.10 8.11
C VAL A 256 4.53 26.19 7.97
N SER A 257 4.90 27.39 8.40
CA SER A 257 4.10 28.61 8.36
C SER A 257 4.84 29.71 7.60
N MET A 258 4.17 30.41 6.69
CA MET A 258 4.76 31.56 6.00
C MET A 258 4.73 32.81 6.89
N LYS A 259 5.89 33.45 7.05
CA LYS A 259 6.07 34.77 7.69
C LYS A 259 5.70 35.90 6.75
N LYS A 260 5.92 35.70 5.44
CA LYS A 260 5.68 36.68 4.38
C LYS A 260 5.15 35.99 3.13
N ALA A 261 4.24 36.64 2.42
CA ALA A 261 3.78 36.19 1.12
C ALA A 261 4.88 36.32 0.06
N VAL A 262 4.86 35.43 -0.93
CA VAL A 262 5.83 35.38 -2.04
C VAL A 262 5.10 35.64 -3.36
N SER A 263 5.66 36.49 -4.21
CA SER A 263 5.07 36.83 -5.51
C SER A 263 5.57 35.90 -6.62
N LYS A 264 4.93 35.93 -7.78
CA LYS A 264 5.29 35.07 -8.92
C LYS A 264 6.69 35.38 -9.43
N GLY A 265 7.54 34.36 -9.53
CA GLY A 265 8.92 34.46 -10.03
C GLY A 265 9.97 34.66 -8.92
N ASP A 266 9.54 34.95 -7.70
CA ASP A 266 10.43 34.97 -6.53
C ASP A 266 10.80 33.54 -6.13
N LYS A 267 12.04 33.35 -5.64
CA LYS A 267 12.46 32.08 -5.06
C LYS A 267 11.83 31.92 -3.67
N ALA A 268 11.06 30.85 -3.49
CA ALA A 268 10.55 30.43 -2.19
C ALA A 268 11.34 29.21 -1.72
N GLN A 269 12.21 29.39 -0.73
CA GLN A 269 13.04 28.31 -0.19
C GLN A 269 12.96 28.34 1.34
N ILE A 270 12.71 27.18 1.95
CA ILE A 270 12.87 27.02 3.40
C ILE A 270 14.29 26.56 3.71
N LYS A 271 14.88 27.12 4.76
CA LYS A 271 16.19 26.72 5.27
C LYS A 271 16.05 26.05 6.64
N LEU A 272 16.60 24.86 6.78
CA LEU A 272 16.50 24.02 7.97
C LEU A 272 17.88 23.76 8.55
N SER A 273 18.07 24.06 9.84
CA SER A 273 19.21 23.58 10.61
C SER A 273 18.88 22.21 11.19
N ILE A 274 19.71 21.22 10.88
CA ILE A 274 19.59 19.83 11.33
C ILE A 274 20.83 19.51 12.18
N GLU A 275 20.61 19.12 13.42
CA GLU A 275 21.65 18.93 14.43
C GLU A 275 21.62 17.52 15.01
N SER A 276 22.80 16.93 15.23
CA SER A 276 22.99 15.69 15.98
C SER A 276 24.28 15.74 16.79
N GLY A 277 24.18 15.80 18.11
CA GLY A 277 25.33 16.06 18.98
C GLY A 277 26.01 17.39 18.61
N ASP A 278 27.31 17.36 18.37
CA ASP A 278 28.11 18.53 17.97
C ASP A 278 28.09 18.80 16.45
N PHE A 279 27.47 17.91 15.66
CA PHE A 279 27.37 18.08 14.22
C PHE A 279 26.09 18.83 13.85
N SER A 280 26.20 19.87 13.03
CA SER A 280 25.07 20.59 12.47
C SER A 280 25.22 20.74 10.96
N LYS A 281 24.09 20.77 10.26
CA LYS A 281 24.04 21.02 8.83
C LYS A 281 22.82 21.87 8.47
N GLU A 282 23.03 22.83 7.58
CA GLU A 282 21.97 23.62 6.95
C GLU A 282 21.56 22.95 5.63
N GLU A 283 20.27 22.68 5.48
CA GLU A 283 19.66 22.12 4.28
C GLU A 283 18.56 23.05 3.78
N SER A 284 18.21 22.95 2.50
CA SER A 284 17.21 23.83 1.89
C SER A 284 16.26 23.09 0.98
N LEU A 285 14.98 23.49 0.98
CA LEU A 285 13.94 22.92 0.12
C LEU A 285 13.20 24.02 -0.62
N ASP A 286 13.03 23.84 -1.94
CA ASP A 286 12.41 24.82 -2.82
C ASP A 286 10.90 24.57 -2.96
N PHE A 287 10.09 25.59 -2.68
CA PHE A 287 8.64 25.57 -2.88
C PHE A 287 8.28 26.03 -4.30
N LYS A 288 7.33 25.32 -4.93
CA LYS A 288 6.70 25.78 -6.16
C LYS A 288 5.67 26.87 -5.84
N VAL A 289 5.84 28.05 -6.44
CA VAL A 289 4.90 29.18 -6.34
C VAL A 289 3.86 29.10 -7.46
N SER A 290 2.60 28.96 -7.09
CA SER A 290 1.47 28.73 -8.02
C SER A 290 0.38 29.80 -7.85
N ASN A 291 -0.47 29.97 -8.87
CA ASN A 291 -1.74 30.69 -8.74
C ASN A 291 -2.81 29.77 -8.11
N ILE A 292 -3.89 30.35 -7.58
CA ILE A 292 -4.99 29.58 -6.98
C ILE A 292 -5.72 28.66 -7.97
N LEU A 293 -5.65 28.92 -9.27
CA LEU A 293 -6.29 28.08 -10.31
C LEU A 293 -5.32 27.06 -10.92
N ASP A 294 -4.02 27.19 -10.69
CA ASP A 294 -3.03 26.24 -11.21
C ASP A 294 -3.21 24.88 -10.51
N VAL A 295 -2.84 23.80 -11.21
CA VAL A 295 -2.67 22.48 -10.59
C VAL A 295 -1.62 22.61 -9.49
N ARG A 296 -2.04 22.27 -8.27
CA ARG A 296 -1.18 22.40 -7.09
C ARG A 296 -1.24 21.18 -6.21
N ARG A 297 -0.15 20.96 -5.50
CA ARG A 297 -0.06 19.96 -4.44
C ARG A 297 -0.50 20.52 -3.10
N GLU A 298 -1.38 19.82 -2.40
CA GLU A 298 -1.74 20.11 -1.02
C GLU A 298 -1.41 18.90 -0.13
N THR A 299 -0.86 19.16 1.05
CA THR A 299 -0.39 18.14 2.00
C THR A 299 -1.24 18.10 3.27
N PHE A 300 -1.36 16.93 3.90
CA PHE A 300 -2.03 16.73 5.17
C PHE A 300 -1.34 15.64 5.99
N ILE A 301 -1.69 15.51 7.27
CA ILE A 301 -1.21 14.42 8.13
C ILE A 301 -2.20 13.26 8.06
N SER A 302 -1.73 12.10 7.61
CA SER A 302 -2.49 10.85 7.58
C SER A 302 -2.80 10.41 9.01
N GLN A 303 -4.06 10.04 9.27
CA GLN A 303 -4.50 9.49 10.55
C GLN A 303 -4.10 8.03 10.69
N ALA A 304 -3.81 7.33 9.59
CA ALA A 304 -3.34 5.95 9.65
C ALA A 304 -1.97 5.82 10.31
N ASP A 305 -1.10 6.83 10.22
CA ASP A 305 0.30 6.66 10.65
C ASP A 305 1.05 7.95 10.96
N SER A 306 0.35 9.09 11.00
CA SER A 306 0.95 10.42 11.23
C SER A 306 1.98 10.87 10.19
N SER A 307 2.08 10.19 9.05
CA SER A 307 2.91 10.64 7.93
C SER A 307 2.30 11.82 7.19
N VAL A 308 3.12 12.59 6.48
CA VAL A 308 2.61 13.59 5.52
C VAL A 308 2.23 12.86 4.24
N GLN A 309 0.97 13.00 3.84
CA GLN A 309 0.45 12.56 2.54
C GLN A 309 -0.06 13.77 1.76
N TYR A 310 -0.36 13.60 0.48
CA TYR A 310 -0.79 14.70 -0.36
C TYR A 310 -1.85 14.32 -1.38
N TYR A 311 -2.45 15.32 -1.99
CA TYR A 311 -3.25 15.19 -3.20
C TYR A 311 -2.95 16.38 -4.11
N ALA A 312 -3.22 16.23 -5.40
CA ALA A 312 -3.24 17.35 -6.33
C ALA A 312 -4.67 17.84 -6.52
N ILE A 313 -4.82 19.15 -6.70
CA ILE A 313 -6.12 19.79 -6.90
C ILE A 313 -6.08 20.75 -8.07
N ARG A 314 -7.20 20.84 -8.80
CA ARG A 314 -7.51 21.91 -9.74
C ARG A 314 -8.89 22.47 -9.43
N LEU A 315 -8.96 23.80 -9.35
CA LEU A 315 -10.22 24.51 -9.15
C LEU A 315 -10.81 24.95 -10.50
N PRO A 316 -12.14 25.13 -10.60
CA PRO A 316 -12.74 25.58 -11.85
C PRO A 316 -12.39 27.03 -12.18
N GLU A 317 -12.41 27.40 -13.46
CA GLU A 317 -12.05 28.76 -13.94
C GLU A 317 -12.83 29.89 -13.24
N ASN A 318 -14.08 29.63 -12.90
CA ASN A 318 -15.00 30.54 -12.23
C ASN A 318 -15.10 30.26 -10.72
N PHE A 319 -14.02 29.80 -10.10
CA PHE A 319 -14.00 29.47 -8.68
C PHE A 319 -14.43 30.65 -7.78
N SER A 320 -15.27 30.35 -6.81
CA SER A 320 -15.78 31.24 -5.78
C SER A 320 -15.95 30.46 -4.48
N GLU A 321 -15.37 30.95 -3.38
CA GLU A 321 -15.29 30.23 -2.10
C GLU A 321 -16.66 29.77 -1.55
N ASN A 322 -17.72 30.54 -1.79
CA ASN A 322 -19.06 30.27 -1.25
C ASN A 322 -19.97 29.44 -2.19
N ALA A 323 -19.48 29.05 -3.37
CA ALA A 323 -20.28 28.28 -4.32
C ALA A 323 -20.21 26.77 -4.04
N LEU A 324 -21.29 26.07 -4.37
CA LEU A 324 -21.41 24.62 -4.24
C LEU A 324 -20.94 23.93 -5.54
N TYR A 325 -19.90 23.09 -5.45
CA TYR A 325 -19.23 22.48 -6.61
C TYR A 325 -19.43 20.96 -6.69
N PRO A 326 -19.72 20.40 -7.89
CA PRO A 326 -19.37 19.02 -8.21
C PRO A 326 -17.90 18.71 -7.88
N LEU A 327 -17.64 17.45 -7.55
CA LEU A 327 -16.30 16.93 -7.30
C LEU A 327 -16.01 15.77 -8.24
N ILE A 328 -14.89 15.83 -8.93
CA ILE A 328 -14.30 14.71 -9.68
C ILE A 328 -13.09 14.24 -8.88
N ILE A 329 -13.09 12.97 -8.48
CA ILE A 329 -11.92 12.33 -7.88
C ILE A 329 -11.30 11.42 -8.95
N SER A 330 -10.07 11.72 -9.36
CA SER A 330 -9.34 10.96 -10.39
C SER A 330 -8.17 10.19 -9.78
N LEU A 331 -8.24 8.87 -9.85
CA LEU A 331 -7.23 7.95 -9.35
C LEU A 331 -6.14 7.76 -10.41
N HIS A 332 -4.88 7.93 -10.02
CA HIS A 332 -3.73 7.82 -10.92
C HIS A 332 -3.36 6.35 -11.25
N GLY A 333 -2.74 6.18 -12.42
CA GLY A 333 -2.12 4.93 -12.87
C GLY A 333 -0.80 4.62 -12.16
N ALA A 334 -0.25 3.43 -12.38
CA ALA A 334 1.04 3.02 -11.81
C ALA A 334 2.18 3.89 -12.39
N GLY A 335 3.07 4.39 -11.53
CA GLY A 335 4.17 5.27 -11.92
C GLY A 335 3.76 6.74 -12.16
N VAL A 336 2.51 7.11 -11.87
CA VAL A 336 1.99 8.47 -12.10
C VAL A 336 1.90 9.23 -10.78
N LYS A 337 2.42 10.47 -10.75
CA LYS A 337 2.24 11.39 -9.62
C LYS A 337 0.87 12.06 -9.68
N ALA A 338 0.30 12.42 -8.52
CA ALA A 338 -1.01 13.05 -8.45
C ALA A 338 -1.10 14.35 -9.28
N GLU A 339 -0.07 15.20 -9.27
CA GLU A 339 -0.03 16.42 -10.09
C GLU A 339 0.06 16.13 -11.59
N GLY A 340 0.70 15.02 -11.97
CA GLY A 340 0.74 14.55 -13.36
C GLY A 340 -0.65 14.14 -13.83
N GLN A 341 -1.37 13.39 -12.99
CA GLN A 341 -2.77 13.02 -13.23
C GLN A 341 -3.65 14.27 -13.35
N ALA A 342 -3.55 15.22 -12.42
CA ALA A 342 -4.37 16.44 -12.46
C ALA A 342 -4.07 17.34 -13.68
N SER A 343 -2.82 17.36 -14.13
CA SER A 343 -2.39 18.14 -15.31
C SER A 343 -2.85 17.52 -16.63
N ALA A 344 -3.21 16.24 -16.63
CA ALA A 344 -3.71 15.51 -17.78
C ALA A 344 -5.17 15.85 -18.15
N TYR A 345 -5.90 16.50 -17.23
CA TYR A 345 -7.26 16.97 -17.47
C TYR A 345 -7.28 18.37 -18.09
N ARG A 346 -8.29 18.65 -18.92
CA ARG A 346 -8.62 20.02 -19.33
C ARG A 346 -9.18 20.82 -18.17
N GLU A 347 -9.12 22.14 -18.32
CA GLU A 347 -9.78 23.08 -17.42
C GLU A 347 -11.29 22.79 -17.32
N SER A 348 -11.88 23.01 -16.14
CA SER A 348 -13.32 22.88 -15.91
C SER A 348 -13.91 24.22 -15.52
N LYS A 349 -15.12 24.50 -15.96
CA LYS A 349 -15.90 25.68 -15.55
C LYS A 349 -16.87 25.38 -14.41
N THR A 350 -16.92 24.15 -13.94
CA THR A 350 -17.99 23.72 -13.03
C THR A 350 -17.53 22.83 -11.92
N SER A 351 -16.45 22.07 -12.06
CA SER A 351 -16.12 20.98 -11.13
C SER A 351 -14.74 21.20 -10.51
N ILE A 352 -14.62 20.84 -9.23
CA ILE A 352 -13.32 20.69 -8.58
C ILE A 352 -12.76 19.31 -8.97
N LEU A 353 -11.49 19.25 -9.35
CA LEU A 353 -10.76 18.01 -9.59
C LEU A 353 -9.82 17.75 -8.41
N CYS A 354 -9.92 16.57 -7.81
CA CYS A 354 -8.99 16.05 -6.81
C CYS A 354 -8.32 14.78 -7.32
N CYS A 355 -7.00 14.73 -7.28
CA CYS A 355 -6.21 13.54 -7.59
C CYS A 355 -5.48 13.12 -6.31
N PRO A 356 -5.98 12.13 -5.55
CA PRO A 356 -5.31 11.62 -4.36
C PRO A 356 -3.98 10.93 -4.70
N THR A 357 -3.16 10.68 -3.69
CA THR A 357 -2.02 9.75 -3.80
C THR A 357 -2.39 8.36 -3.33
N ASN A 358 -1.73 7.34 -3.84
CA ASN A 358 -1.92 5.94 -3.45
C ASN A 358 -0.71 5.45 -2.65
N ARG A 359 -0.29 6.14 -1.58
CA ARG A 359 1.03 5.97 -0.94
C ARG A 359 2.20 6.00 -1.92
N GLY A 360 2.21 7.03 -2.77
CA GLY A 360 3.20 7.18 -3.83
C GLY A 360 2.72 6.65 -5.18
N GLU A 361 3.66 6.60 -6.13
CA GLU A 361 3.37 6.45 -7.57
C GLU A 361 2.92 5.03 -7.94
N TYR A 362 3.32 4.01 -7.16
CA TYR A 362 3.01 2.60 -7.40
C TYR A 362 2.21 1.94 -6.26
N GLY A 363 1.87 2.66 -5.19
CA GLY A 363 1.72 2.08 -3.85
C GLY A 363 0.85 0.82 -3.72
N PHE A 364 -0.42 0.92 -3.32
CA PHE A 364 -1.20 -0.27 -2.89
C PHE A 364 -2.33 -0.64 -3.86
N ASP A 365 -2.17 -0.35 -5.15
CA ASP A 365 -3.22 -0.60 -6.17
C ASP A 365 -4.61 -0.02 -5.78
N TRP A 366 -4.65 1.09 -5.00
CA TRP A 366 -5.87 1.67 -4.40
C TRP A 366 -6.63 0.76 -3.41
N GLN A 367 -5.99 -0.32 -2.97
CA GLN A 367 -6.42 -1.18 -1.88
C GLN A 367 -5.72 -0.77 -0.58
N GLU A 368 -6.19 -1.26 0.56
CA GLU A 368 -5.55 -1.09 1.88
C GLU A 368 -5.11 0.35 2.23
N LEU A 369 -3.82 0.65 2.37
CA LEU A 369 -3.36 2.01 2.67
C LEU A 369 -3.70 2.99 1.52
N GLY A 370 -3.73 2.52 0.28
CA GLY A 370 -4.19 3.30 -0.87
C GLY A 370 -5.66 3.68 -0.79
N ARG A 371 -6.49 2.75 -0.30
CA ARG A 371 -7.91 3.01 0.01
C ARG A 371 -8.05 4.06 1.11
N ILE A 372 -7.20 4.01 2.14
CA ILE A 372 -7.20 5.00 3.21
C ILE A 372 -6.80 6.38 2.67
N ASP A 373 -5.75 6.49 1.85
CA ASP A 373 -5.35 7.77 1.27
C ASP A 373 -6.46 8.38 0.41
N PHE A 374 -7.19 7.56 -0.36
CA PHE A 374 -8.38 8.01 -1.09
C PHE A 374 -9.44 8.61 -0.13
N LEU A 375 -9.78 7.91 0.96
CA LEU A 375 -10.77 8.37 1.93
C LEU A 375 -10.33 9.65 2.63
N GLU A 376 -9.04 9.75 3.00
CA GLU A 376 -8.49 10.93 3.66
C GLU A 376 -8.46 12.14 2.72
N ALA A 377 -8.00 11.98 1.49
CA ALA A 377 -8.01 13.05 0.49
C ALA A 377 -9.44 13.54 0.19
N LYS A 378 -10.41 12.62 0.05
CA LYS A 378 -11.83 12.97 -0.09
C LYS A 378 -12.29 13.81 1.10
N ARG A 379 -11.98 13.38 2.32
CA ARG A 379 -12.34 14.11 3.55
C ARG A 379 -11.69 15.50 3.60
N GLU A 380 -10.41 15.63 3.26
CA GLU A 380 -9.72 16.91 3.29
C GLU A 380 -10.32 17.90 2.27
N ILE A 381 -10.66 17.45 1.06
CA ILE A 381 -11.36 18.28 0.06
C ILE A 381 -12.74 18.70 0.57
N GLU A 382 -13.52 17.77 1.11
CA GLU A 382 -14.88 18.03 1.60
C GLU A 382 -14.91 18.95 2.83
N LYS A 383 -13.82 18.99 3.59
CA LYS A 383 -13.63 19.93 4.70
C LYS A 383 -13.28 21.33 4.21
N LYS A 384 -12.52 21.42 3.11
CA LYS A 384 -11.99 22.69 2.59
C LYS A 384 -12.93 23.42 1.64
N TYR A 385 -13.73 22.69 0.87
CA TYR A 385 -14.61 23.25 -0.16
C TYR A 385 -16.06 22.80 0.02
N HIS A 386 -17.02 23.63 -0.41
CA HIS A 386 -18.43 23.27 -0.41
C HIS A 386 -18.72 22.31 -1.58
N ILE A 387 -18.72 21.01 -1.29
CA ILE A 387 -18.95 19.96 -2.28
C ILE A 387 -20.44 19.59 -2.35
N ASP A 388 -20.98 19.55 -3.58
CA ASP A 388 -22.27 18.97 -3.88
C ASP A 388 -22.21 17.44 -3.78
N LYS A 389 -22.72 16.89 -2.67
CA LYS A 389 -22.73 15.45 -2.41
C LYS A 389 -23.51 14.64 -3.44
N GLU A 390 -24.43 15.27 -4.20
CA GLU A 390 -25.17 14.58 -5.26
C GLU A 390 -24.41 14.55 -6.59
N ARG A 391 -23.26 15.24 -6.69
CA ARG A 391 -22.45 15.37 -7.91
C ARG A 391 -20.97 15.08 -7.65
N VAL A 392 -20.70 14.02 -6.89
CA VAL A 392 -19.36 13.46 -6.75
C VAL A 392 -19.20 12.32 -7.76
N SER A 393 -18.11 12.31 -8.52
CA SER A 393 -17.79 11.24 -9.48
C SER A 393 -16.39 10.69 -9.24
N LEU A 394 -16.20 9.40 -9.47
CA LEU A 394 -14.91 8.71 -9.38
C LEU A 394 -14.44 8.29 -10.77
N THR A 395 -13.19 8.52 -11.10
CA THR A 395 -12.59 8.08 -12.36
C THR A 395 -11.13 7.71 -12.17
N GLY A 396 -10.50 7.10 -13.16
CA GLY A 396 -9.09 6.77 -13.14
C GLY A 396 -8.71 5.84 -14.30
N HIS A 397 -7.42 5.78 -14.58
CA HIS A 397 -6.85 5.00 -15.69
C HIS A 397 -5.91 3.90 -15.19
N SER A 398 -5.90 2.73 -15.83
CA SER A 398 -4.99 1.62 -15.51
C SER A 398 -5.16 1.17 -14.05
N MET A 399 -4.14 1.34 -13.20
CA MET A 399 -4.25 1.14 -11.74
C MET A 399 -5.38 1.97 -11.13
N GLY A 400 -5.55 3.22 -11.56
CA GLY A 400 -6.67 4.07 -11.16
C GLY A 400 -8.02 3.60 -11.72
N GLY A 401 -8.03 2.92 -12.88
CA GLY A 401 -9.22 2.28 -13.43
C GLY A 401 -9.66 1.08 -12.56
N HIS A 402 -8.71 0.24 -12.14
CA HIS A 402 -8.93 -0.81 -11.14
C HIS A 402 -9.48 -0.22 -9.83
N GLY A 403 -8.80 0.80 -9.30
CA GLY A 403 -9.23 1.52 -8.10
C GLY A 403 -10.64 2.10 -8.23
N THR A 404 -11.02 2.57 -9.43
CA THR A 404 -12.35 3.12 -9.70
C THR A 404 -13.43 2.04 -9.62
N MET A 405 -13.15 0.83 -10.14
CA MET A 405 -14.07 -0.30 -10.01
C MET A 405 -14.18 -0.76 -8.54
N TYR A 406 -13.05 -0.90 -7.85
CA TYR A 406 -12.97 -1.39 -6.48
C TYR A 406 -13.56 -0.42 -5.45
N LEU A 407 -13.01 0.79 -5.34
CA LEU A 407 -13.48 1.82 -4.41
C LEU A 407 -14.89 2.30 -4.78
N GLY A 408 -15.20 2.38 -6.07
CA GLY A 408 -16.55 2.69 -6.55
C GLY A 408 -17.59 1.69 -6.06
N ALA A 409 -17.28 0.39 -6.05
CA ALA A 409 -18.17 -0.64 -5.55
C ALA A 409 -18.22 -0.70 -4.00
N LEU A 410 -17.12 -0.41 -3.30
CA LEU A 410 -17.08 -0.38 -1.84
C LEU A 410 -17.83 0.82 -1.23
N TYR A 411 -17.77 1.98 -1.89
CA TYR A 411 -18.30 3.26 -1.41
C TYR A 411 -19.34 3.84 -2.38
N ALA A 412 -20.13 2.99 -3.04
CA ALA A 412 -21.07 3.37 -4.10
C ALA A 412 -22.07 4.48 -3.69
N GLN A 413 -22.35 4.61 -2.39
CA GLN A 413 -23.20 5.67 -1.83
C GLN A 413 -22.64 7.07 -2.02
N ASP A 414 -21.32 7.21 -2.12
CA ASP A 414 -20.64 8.50 -2.23
C ASP A 414 -20.67 9.05 -3.66
N PHE A 415 -21.01 8.24 -4.65
CA PHE A 415 -20.82 8.59 -6.06
C PHE A 415 -22.13 8.66 -6.84
N SER A 416 -22.29 9.77 -7.55
CA SER A 416 -23.29 9.92 -8.61
C SER A 416 -22.95 9.09 -9.84
N SER A 417 -21.66 8.96 -10.14
CA SER A 417 -21.16 8.14 -11.24
C SER A 417 -19.73 7.66 -11.01
N ILE A 418 -19.37 6.56 -11.68
CA ILE A 418 -17.97 6.11 -11.78
C ILE A 418 -17.59 5.91 -13.26
N VAL A 419 -16.34 6.23 -13.60
CA VAL A 419 -15.79 6.12 -14.96
C VAL A 419 -14.43 5.41 -14.93
N PRO A 420 -14.39 4.07 -14.83
CA PRO A 420 -13.13 3.31 -14.91
C PRO A 420 -12.63 3.25 -16.36
N ALA A 421 -11.37 3.67 -16.58
CA ALA A 421 -10.71 3.64 -17.87
C ALA A 421 -9.56 2.63 -17.90
N SER A 422 -9.52 1.74 -18.90
CA SER A 422 -8.46 0.73 -19.12
C SER A 422 -7.96 0.02 -17.85
N GLY A 423 -8.87 -0.26 -16.91
CA GLY A 423 -8.55 -0.83 -15.60
C GLY A 423 -8.67 -2.35 -15.58
N TRP A 424 -7.79 -3.02 -14.83
CA TRP A 424 -7.96 -4.44 -14.56
C TRP A 424 -8.98 -4.68 -13.45
N ILE A 425 -9.68 -5.82 -13.49
CA ILE A 425 -10.67 -6.17 -12.49
C ILE A 425 -9.99 -6.56 -11.17
N ASN A 426 -9.09 -7.53 -11.21
CA ASN A 426 -8.39 -8.08 -10.04
C ASN A 426 -7.04 -8.68 -10.45
N PHE A 427 -6.19 -9.00 -9.48
CA PHE A 427 -4.84 -9.50 -9.76
C PHE A 427 -4.84 -10.80 -10.57
N ASN A 428 -5.77 -11.73 -10.29
CA ASN A 428 -5.77 -13.04 -10.96
C ASN A 428 -6.14 -12.95 -12.45
N THR A 429 -6.99 -12.00 -12.83
CA THR A 429 -7.34 -11.76 -14.24
C THR A 429 -6.33 -10.87 -14.95
N TYR A 430 -5.58 -10.04 -14.22
CA TYR A 430 -4.53 -9.19 -14.79
C TYR A 430 -3.24 -9.97 -15.04
N ILE A 431 -2.66 -10.52 -13.98
CA ILE A 431 -1.46 -11.35 -14.03
C ILE A 431 -1.74 -12.63 -13.22
N PRO A 432 -2.12 -13.74 -13.89
CA PRO A 432 -2.58 -14.96 -13.24
C PRO A 432 -1.61 -15.50 -12.19
N GLN A 433 -2.16 -15.86 -11.02
CA GLN A 433 -1.42 -16.41 -9.89
C GLN A 433 -1.21 -17.93 -9.98
N THR A 434 -1.36 -18.52 -11.18
CA THR A 434 -1.31 -19.97 -11.42
C THR A 434 -0.04 -20.64 -10.88
N PHE A 435 1.07 -19.91 -10.85
CA PHE A 435 2.37 -20.41 -10.38
C PHE A 435 2.67 -20.18 -8.90
N GLN A 436 1.73 -19.62 -8.13
CA GLN A 436 1.81 -19.64 -6.68
C GLN A 436 1.88 -21.09 -6.20
N ARG A 437 2.79 -21.39 -5.27
CA ARG A 437 3.07 -22.76 -4.83
C ARG A 437 1.84 -23.43 -4.24
N VAL A 438 1.01 -22.66 -3.52
CA VAL A 438 -0.25 -23.14 -2.96
C VAL A 438 -1.25 -23.62 -4.02
N ASN A 439 -1.19 -23.06 -5.24
CA ASN A 439 -2.04 -23.49 -6.36
C ASN A 439 -1.51 -24.74 -7.07
N LEU A 440 -0.20 -25.03 -6.96
CA LEU A 440 0.45 -26.16 -7.63
C LEU A 440 0.49 -27.43 -6.78
N PHE A 441 0.68 -27.30 -5.46
CA PHE A 441 0.98 -28.42 -4.55
C PHE A 441 -0.12 -28.75 -3.53
N ASP A 442 -1.28 -28.09 -3.66
CA ASP A 442 -2.54 -28.36 -2.93
C ASP A 442 -2.46 -28.38 -1.39
N ASN A 443 -1.98 -27.29 -0.79
CA ASN A 443 -2.25 -27.01 0.62
C ASN A 443 -3.66 -26.40 0.78
N LYS A 444 -4.65 -27.26 1.01
CA LYS A 444 -6.06 -26.88 1.16
C LYS A 444 -6.29 -25.81 2.24
N GLU A 445 -5.68 -25.96 3.42
CA GLU A 445 -5.86 -25.05 4.56
C GLU A 445 -5.40 -23.63 4.20
N ALA A 446 -4.18 -23.50 3.65
CA ALA A 446 -3.64 -22.23 3.23
C ALA A 446 -4.49 -21.61 2.10
N ARG A 447 -4.86 -22.42 1.10
CA ARG A 447 -5.67 -21.97 -0.04
C ARG A 447 -7.02 -21.41 0.39
N GLU A 448 -7.79 -22.17 1.16
CA GLU A 448 -9.13 -21.73 1.60
C GLU A 448 -9.06 -20.45 2.43
N CYS A 449 -8.04 -20.32 3.27
CA CYS A 449 -7.84 -19.13 4.08
C CYS A 449 -7.51 -17.88 3.24
N ILE A 450 -6.64 -18.04 2.23
CA ILE A 450 -6.26 -16.98 1.29
C ILE A 450 -7.44 -16.59 0.39
N ASP A 451 -8.21 -17.57 -0.10
CA ASP A 451 -9.33 -17.33 -1.02
C ASP A 451 -10.46 -16.52 -0.36
N ILE A 452 -10.75 -16.76 0.93
CA ILE A 452 -11.72 -15.96 1.71
C ILE A 452 -11.38 -14.46 1.67
N LEU A 453 -10.09 -14.13 1.74
CA LEU A 453 -9.65 -12.73 1.74
C LEU A 453 -9.66 -12.13 0.33
N LYS A 454 -9.23 -12.89 -0.68
CA LYS A 454 -9.17 -12.46 -2.09
C LYS A 454 -10.54 -12.05 -2.63
N ASP A 455 -11.62 -12.71 -2.19
CA ASP A 455 -12.98 -12.37 -2.64
C ASP A 455 -13.40 -10.95 -2.23
N GLY A 456 -12.92 -10.45 -1.09
CA GLY A 456 -13.17 -9.09 -0.63
C GLY A 456 -12.63 -8.00 -1.56
N ASP A 457 -11.60 -8.34 -2.34
CA ASP A 457 -10.89 -7.42 -3.24
C ASP A 457 -11.28 -7.56 -4.71
N ASN A 458 -12.25 -8.41 -4.99
CA ASN A 458 -12.75 -8.62 -6.34
C ASN A 458 -13.99 -7.73 -6.60
N PRO A 459 -13.88 -6.64 -7.39
CA PRO A 459 -15.02 -5.76 -7.64
C PRO A 459 -16.19 -6.45 -8.36
N LEU A 460 -15.98 -7.60 -9.02
CA LEU A 460 -17.06 -8.36 -9.65
C LEU A 460 -18.11 -8.83 -8.64
N VAL A 461 -17.68 -9.31 -7.46
CA VAL A 461 -18.62 -9.79 -6.46
C VAL A 461 -19.36 -8.65 -5.76
N LEU A 462 -18.87 -7.42 -5.89
CA LEU A 462 -19.42 -6.19 -5.30
C LEU A 462 -20.29 -5.38 -6.27
N CYS A 463 -20.44 -5.80 -7.54
CA CYS A 463 -21.17 -5.05 -8.58
C CYS A 463 -22.60 -4.64 -8.18
N GLU A 464 -23.32 -5.46 -7.42
CA GLU A 464 -24.67 -5.11 -6.94
C GLU A 464 -24.71 -3.82 -6.09
N ASN A 465 -23.61 -3.44 -5.44
CA ASN A 465 -23.51 -2.21 -4.67
C ASN A 465 -23.71 -0.96 -5.54
N LEU A 466 -23.39 -1.05 -6.84
CA LEU A 466 -23.49 0.05 -7.79
C LEU A 466 -24.90 0.26 -8.36
N LYS A 467 -25.92 -0.44 -7.86
CA LYS A 467 -27.30 -0.38 -8.36
C LYS A 467 -27.86 1.04 -8.50
N ASN A 468 -27.44 1.94 -7.60
CA ASN A 468 -27.86 3.34 -7.54
C ASN A 468 -26.80 4.33 -8.04
N THR A 469 -25.83 3.86 -8.82
CA THR A 469 -24.69 4.63 -9.33
C THR A 469 -24.55 4.40 -10.82
N ARG A 470 -24.34 5.46 -11.61
CA ARG A 470 -24.13 5.33 -13.06
C ARG A 470 -22.71 4.88 -13.33
N VAL A 471 -22.51 3.97 -14.30
CA VAL A 471 -21.18 3.49 -14.67
C VAL A 471 -20.94 3.71 -16.17
N LEU A 472 -19.81 4.32 -16.53
CA LEU A 472 -19.32 4.39 -17.91
C LEU A 472 -17.92 3.81 -17.98
N LEU A 473 -17.74 2.71 -18.70
CA LEU A 473 -16.41 2.15 -18.94
C LEU A 473 -15.77 2.76 -20.18
N ILE A 474 -14.48 3.05 -20.11
CA ILE A 474 -13.67 3.55 -21.24
C ILE A 474 -12.53 2.58 -21.50
N HIS A 475 -12.27 2.21 -22.76
CA HIS A 475 -11.18 1.29 -23.09
C HIS A 475 -10.77 1.38 -24.57
N GLY A 476 -9.48 1.27 -24.91
CA GLY A 476 -9.02 1.01 -26.28
C GLY A 476 -9.15 -0.47 -26.66
N ASP A 477 -9.63 -0.80 -27.87
CA ASP A 477 -9.83 -2.20 -28.27
C ASP A 477 -8.53 -2.96 -28.57
N LYS A 478 -7.40 -2.25 -28.74
CA LYS A 478 -6.04 -2.79 -28.94
C LYS A 478 -5.14 -2.61 -27.71
N ASP A 479 -5.70 -2.38 -26.53
CA ASP A 479 -4.93 -2.31 -25.30
C ASP A 479 -4.16 -3.62 -25.06
N ASP A 480 -2.84 -3.56 -25.15
CA ASP A 480 -1.90 -4.68 -24.99
C ASP A 480 -1.29 -4.76 -23.59
N ASN A 481 -1.61 -3.80 -22.72
CA ASN A 481 -1.16 -3.77 -21.34
C ASN A 481 -2.26 -4.31 -20.41
N VAL A 482 -3.47 -3.73 -20.48
CA VAL A 482 -4.66 -4.21 -19.79
C VAL A 482 -5.68 -4.60 -20.85
N PRO A 483 -5.84 -5.89 -21.20
CA PRO A 483 -6.71 -6.25 -22.31
C PRO A 483 -8.18 -5.86 -22.10
N VAL A 484 -8.82 -5.37 -23.16
CA VAL A 484 -10.22 -4.85 -23.18
C VAL A 484 -11.28 -5.82 -22.60
N PHE A 485 -11.01 -7.13 -22.58
CA PHE A 485 -11.92 -8.09 -21.97
C PHE A 485 -12.20 -7.79 -20.49
N GLN A 486 -11.26 -7.14 -19.78
CA GLN A 486 -11.43 -6.69 -18.41
C GLN A 486 -12.67 -5.78 -18.28
N SER A 487 -12.77 -4.74 -19.10
CA SER A 487 -13.95 -3.86 -19.11
C SER A 487 -15.21 -4.60 -19.57
N ARG A 488 -15.10 -5.50 -20.57
CA ARG A 488 -16.26 -6.27 -21.07
C ARG A 488 -16.84 -7.20 -20.01
N ILE A 489 -16.00 -7.91 -19.24
CA ILE A 489 -16.46 -8.77 -18.13
C ILE A 489 -17.16 -7.93 -17.07
N PHE A 490 -16.53 -6.83 -16.63
CA PHE A 490 -17.12 -5.97 -15.61
C PHE A 490 -18.47 -5.39 -16.07
N TYR A 491 -18.53 -4.88 -17.31
CA TYR A 491 -19.77 -4.41 -17.93
C TYR A 491 -20.88 -5.48 -17.92
N ASN A 492 -20.58 -6.70 -18.38
CA ASN A 492 -21.55 -7.78 -18.42
C ASN A 492 -22.03 -8.19 -17.03
N THR A 493 -21.15 -8.21 -16.03
CA THR A 493 -21.51 -8.47 -14.63
C THR A 493 -22.41 -7.36 -14.07
N LEU A 494 -22.11 -6.08 -14.34
CA LEU A 494 -22.96 -4.95 -13.97
C LEU A 494 -24.37 -5.06 -14.56
N LYS A 495 -24.48 -5.31 -15.88
CA LYS A 495 -25.76 -5.49 -16.56
C LYS A 495 -26.56 -6.67 -15.99
N SER A 496 -25.88 -7.79 -15.73
CA SER A 496 -26.50 -8.98 -15.10
C SER A 496 -26.97 -8.71 -13.67
N SER A 497 -26.35 -7.75 -12.98
CA SER A 497 -26.71 -7.30 -11.63
C SER A 497 -27.78 -6.21 -11.63
N GLY A 498 -28.30 -5.83 -12.80
CA GLY A 498 -29.31 -4.77 -12.95
C GLY A 498 -28.78 -3.35 -12.79
N VAL A 499 -27.46 -3.14 -12.89
CA VAL A 499 -26.82 -1.82 -12.81
C VAL A 499 -26.92 -1.08 -14.14
N LYS A 500 -27.10 0.23 -14.08
CA LYS A 500 -27.06 1.13 -15.24
C LYS A 500 -25.62 1.39 -15.63
N ALA A 501 -25.15 0.64 -16.62
CA ALA A 501 -23.79 0.74 -17.15
C ALA A 501 -23.80 0.91 -18.68
N ASP A 502 -22.86 1.72 -19.15
CA ASP A 502 -22.48 1.90 -20.55
C ASP A 502 -20.98 1.59 -20.70
N ILE A 503 -20.55 1.21 -21.90
CA ILE A 503 -19.14 0.99 -22.24
C ILE A 503 -18.86 1.68 -23.58
N TYR A 504 -17.76 2.42 -23.63
CA TYR A 504 -17.24 3.03 -24.84
C TYR A 504 -15.86 2.42 -25.13
N GLU A 505 -15.81 1.65 -26.23
CA GLU A 505 -14.57 1.06 -26.72
C GLU A 505 -14.07 1.89 -27.91
N TYR A 506 -12.87 2.45 -27.79
CA TYR A 506 -12.23 3.22 -28.85
C TYR A 506 -11.51 2.27 -29.82
N GLU A 507 -11.91 2.34 -31.09
CA GLU A 507 -11.39 1.47 -32.14
C GLU A 507 -9.94 1.83 -32.49
N ASN A 508 -9.07 0.83 -32.55
CA ASN A 508 -7.65 0.91 -32.85
C ASN A 508 -6.77 1.61 -31.79
N GLU A 509 -7.35 1.98 -30.65
CA GLU A 509 -6.62 2.64 -29.57
C GLU A 509 -6.00 1.63 -28.59
N GLY A 510 -4.83 1.99 -28.07
CA GLY A 510 -4.05 1.17 -27.12
C GLY A 510 -4.34 1.50 -25.66
N HIS A 511 -3.35 1.31 -24.79
CA HIS A 511 -3.50 1.52 -23.35
C HIS A 511 -3.73 2.97 -22.96
N TRP A 512 -2.95 3.90 -23.52
CA TRP A 512 -3.10 5.34 -23.33
C TRP A 512 -3.30 5.99 -24.69
N PHE A 513 -4.33 6.82 -24.83
CA PHE A 513 -4.70 7.41 -26.11
C PHE A 513 -5.26 8.82 -25.97
N ASP A 514 -4.97 9.62 -27.00
CA ASP A 514 -5.37 11.01 -27.19
C ASP A 514 -5.54 11.20 -28.71
N ILE A 515 -6.79 11.39 -29.14
CA ILE A 515 -7.19 11.39 -30.54
C ILE A 515 -6.96 12.82 -31.08
N PRO A 516 -6.14 13.01 -32.14
CA PRO A 516 -5.72 14.35 -32.58
C PRO A 516 -6.84 15.33 -33.01
N LYS A 517 -8.09 14.88 -33.09
CA LYS A 517 -9.24 15.67 -33.55
C LYS A 517 -10.22 16.04 -32.43
N THR A 518 -10.00 15.51 -31.24
CA THR A 518 -10.79 15.79 -30.03
C THR A 518 -9.94 16.64 -29.10
N ASP A 519 -10.62 17.34 -28.17
CA ASP A 519 -9.95 18.13 -27.17
C ASP A 519 -9.74 17.28 -25.91
N GLY A 520 -8.53 17.34 -25.34
CA GLY A 520 -8.19 16.65 -24.08
C GLY A 520 -7.78 15.20 -24.29
N ILE A 521 -7.33 14.56 -23.22
CA ILE A 521 -6.81 13.18 -23.29
C ILE A 521 -8.00 12.22 -23.25
N ASP A 522 -8.39 11.66 -24.39
CA ASP A 522 -9.65 10.92 -24.54
C ASP A 522 -9.82 9.73 -23.60
N CYS A 523 -8.74 9.08 -23.18
CA CYS A 523 -8.85 7.96 -22.25
C CYS A 523 -9.32 8.36 -20.84
N ILE A 524 -9.26 9.64 -20.45
CA ILE A 524 -9.64 10.11 -19.10
C ILE A 524 -10.50 11.37 -19.08
N ASP A 525 -10.49 12.17 -20.15
CA ASP A 525 -11.13 13.48 -20.23
C ASP A 525 -11.68 13.77 -21.63
N SER A 526 -12.30 12.78 -22.30
CA SER A 526 -13.05 13.02 -23.54
C SER A 526 -14.35 13.77 -23.29
N ASP A 527 -14.97 14.31 -24.33
CA ASP A 527 -16.27 14.99 -24.23
C ASP A 527 -17.38 14.05 -23.75
N GLU A 528 -17.34 12.77 -24.13
CA GLU A 528 -18.26 11.73 -23.65
C GLU A 528 -18.15 11.55 -22.14
N ILE A 529 -16.92 11.47 -21.61
CA ILE A 529 -16.66 11.32 -20.18
C ILE A 529 -17.19 12.54 -19.42
N ARG A 530 -16.87 13.74 -19.88
CA ARG A 530 -17.30 14.99 -19.24
C ARG A 530 -18.81 15.15 -19.25
N ASN A 531 -19.44 14.94 -20.41
CA ASN A 531 -20.89 14.99 -20.56
C ASN A 531 -21.58 13.95 -19.64
N PHE A 532 -21.01 12.75 -19.51
CA PHE A 532 -21.54 11.73 -18.62
C PHE A 532 -21.47 12.14 -17.15
N ILE A 533 -20.32 12.67 -16.70
CA ILE A 533 -20.09 13.12 -15.32
C ILE A 533 -20.99 14.33 -14.99
N GLU A 534 -21.04 15.34 -15.85
CA GLU A 534 -21.82 16.58 -15.61
C GLU A 534 -23.33 16.33 -15.47
N ASN A 535 -23.85 15.37 -16.26
CA ASN A 535 -25.25 14.97 -16.26
C ASN A 535 -25.59 13.93 -15.17
N SER A 536 -24.62 13.49 -14.38
CA SER A 536 -24.87 12.52 -13.31
C SER A 536 -25.32 13.20 -12.01
N ARG A 537 -26.27 12.54 -11.33
CA ARG A 537 -26.87 12.96 -10.06
C ARG A 537 -27.17 11.74 -9.21
N LYS A 538 -26.72 11.72 -7.96
CA LYS A 538 -27.05 10.68 -6.98
C LYS A 538 -28.44 10.92 -6.41
N GLN A 539 -29.24 9.86 -6.29
CA GLN A 539 -30.49 9.93 -5.53
C GLN A 539 -30.17 9.78 -4.04
N ARG A 540 -30.63 10.72 -3.20
CA ARG A 540 -30.38 10.66 -1.74
C ARG A 540 -31.00 9.43 -1.06
N MET A 541 -32.20 9.05 -1.47
CA MET A 541 -32.95 7.92 -0.92
C MET A 541 -33.53 7.07 -2.05
N PRO A 542 -32.73 6.18 -2.64
CA PRO A 542 -33.23 5.27 -3.67
C PRO A 542 -34.29 4.32 -3.09
N ARG A 543 -35.25 3.89 -3.91
CA ARG A 543 -36.30 2.95 -3.46
C ARG A 543 -35.81 1.53 -3.26
N GLU A 544 -34.72 1.17 -3.91
CA GLU A 544 -34.08 -0.14 -3.78
C GLU A 544 -32.62 0.06 -3.46
N ASN A 545 -32.10 -0.71 -2.51
CA ASN A 545 -30.69 -0.72 -2.13
C ASN A 545 -30.22 -2.18 -2.06
N SER A 546 -29.00 -2.44 -2.51
CA SER A 546 -28.29 -3.71 -2.29
C SER A 546 -26.90 -3.35 -1.79
N PHE A 547 -26.49 -3.96 -0.68
CA PHE A 547 -25.18 -3.73 -0.10
C PHE A 547 -24.54 -5.05 0.33
N LYS A 548 -23.38 -5.32 -0.25
CA LYS A 548 -22.53 -6.47 0.03
C LYS A 548 -21.17 -6.00 0.52
N THR A 549 -20.67 -6.63 1.58
CA THR A 549 -19.33 -6.39 2.15
C THR A 549 -18.78 -7.68 2.76
N PHE A 550 -17.46 -7.80 2.79
CA PHE A 550 -16.75 -8.92 3.41
C PHE A 550 -16.18 -8.53 4.77
N SER A 551 -15.81 -7.26 4.95
CA SER A 551 -15.26 -6.74 6.20
C SER A 551 -15.88 -5.39 6.52
N LEU A 552 -16.51 -5.28 7.69
CA LEU A 552 -17.03 -4.00 8.14
C LEU A 552 -15.90 -2.99 8.40
N PHE A 553 -14.66 -3.46 8.66
CA PHE A 553 -13.45 -2.61 8.71
C PHE A 553 -13.21 -1.83 7.41
N VAL A 554 -13.52 -2.44 6.26
CA VAL A 554 -13.30 -1.84 4.94
C VAL A 554 -14.49 -0.96 4.54
N SER A 555 -15.70 -1.52 4.59
CA SER A 555 -16.94 -0.81 4.29
C SER A 555 -18.11 -1.44 5.05
N ASP A 556 -18.91 -0.62 5.73
CA ASP A 556 -20.00 -1.07 6.59
C ASP A 556 -21.38 -0.52 6.19
N SER A 557 -21.44 0.37 5.19
CA SER A 557 -22.64 1.12 4.89
C SER A 557 -22.82 1.41 3.41
N SER A 558 -24.08 1.60 3.03
CA SER A 558 -24.51 2.00 1.70
C SER A 558 -25.87 2.69 1.77
N ASP A 559 -25.97 3.85 1.11
CA ASP A 559 -27.07 4.81 1.14
C ASP A 559 -27.60 5.06 2.57
N TYR A 560 -28.71 4.43 2.95
CA TYR A 560 -29.40 4.62 4.24
C TYR A 560 -29.31 3.38 5.16
N ALA A 561 -28.41 2.43 4.86
CA ALA A 561 -28.24 1.20 5.63
C ALA A 561 -26.79 1.01 6.09
N THR A 562 -26.64 0.48 7.31
CA THR A 562 -25.35 0.04 7.88
C THR A 562 -25.49 -1.40 8.37
N ILE A 563 -24.56 -2.28 8.00
CA ILE A 563 -24.41 -3.58 8.66
C ILE A 563 -23.59 -3.34 9.93
N ASP A 564 -24.21 -3.55 11.09
CA ASP A 564 -23.57 -3.30 12.38
C ASP A 564 -22.70 -4.48 12.81
N ARG A 565 -23.07 -5.72 12.43
CA ARG A 565 -22.38 -6.96 12.83
C ARG A 565 -22.66 -8.12 11.86
N GLN A 566 -21.62 -8.88 11.51
CA GLN A 566 -21.66 -10.14 10.75
C GLN A 566 -21.82 -11.35 11.68
N ILE A 567 -22.45 -12.42 11.20
CA ILE A 567 -22.52 -13.70 11.92
C ILE A 567 -21.16 -14.41 11.85
N ILE A 568 -20.56 -14.45 10.66
CA ILE A 568 -19.23 -14.98 10.36
C ILE A 568 -18.39 -13.83 9.77
N LYS A 569 -17.24 -13.54 10.37
CA LYS A 569 -16.32 -12.49 9.89
C LYS A 569 -15.74 -12.87 8.52
N TYR A 570 -15.42 -11.88 7.70
CA TYR A 570 -14.72 -12.02 6.41
C TYR A 570 -15.50 -12.74 5.32
N GLU A 571 -16.56 -13.47 5.64
CA GLU A 571 -17.52 -13.97 4.64
C GLU A 571 -18.46 -12.86 4.15
N ALA A 572 -18.94 -12.99 2.90
CA ALA A 572 -19.86 -12.02 2.30
C ALA A 572 -21.14 -11.84 3.12
N SER A 573 -21.34 -10.64 3.66
CA SER A 573 -22.62 -10.17 4.20
C SER A 573 -23.37 -9.39 3.15
N LEU A 574 -24.68 -9.59 3.07
CA LEU A 574 -25.56 -8.93 2.12
C LEU A 574 -26.80 -8.41 2.85
N ILE A 575 -27.20 -7.18 2.53
CA ILE A 575 -28.50 -6.61 2.86
C ILE A 575 -29.13 -6.04 1.59
N LYS A 576 -30.37 -6.46 1.29
CA LYS A 576 -31.20 -5.91 0.20
C LYS A 576 -32.41 -5.26 0.81
N ILE A 577 -32.72 -4.03 0.40
CA ILE A 577 -33.83 -3.25 0.95
C ILE A 577 -34.69 -2.71 -0.18
N LYS A 578 -36.01 -2.83 -0.02
CA LYS A 578 -37.00 -2.23 -0.90
C LYS A 578 -37.99 -1.40 -0.09
N LEU A 579 -38.08 -0.12 -0.43
CA LEU A 579 -38.98 0.86 0.18
C LEU A 579 -40.31 0.87 -0.59
N GLY A 580 -41.35 0.32 0.02
CA GLY A 580 -42.74 0.36 -0.47
C GLY A 580 -43.51 1.56 0.07
N LEU A 581 -44.79 1.70 -0.31
CA LEU A 581 -45.62 2.82 0.15
C LEU A 581 -45.98 2.77 1.63
N ARG A 582 -46.13 1.56 2.19
CA ARG A 582 -46.54 1.33 3.59
C ARG A 582 -45.70 0.24 4.29
N GLU A 583 -44.70 -0.27 3.60
CA GLU A 583 -43.86 -1.34 4.10
C GLU A 583 -42.41 -1.20 3.61
N ILE A 584 -41.49 -1.78 4.37
CA ILE A 584 -40.07 -1.90 4.05
C ILE A 584 -39.75 -3.40 3.98
N SER A 585 -39.31 -3.89 2.83
CA SER A 585 -38.87 -5.29 2.67
C SER A 585 -37.35 -5.37 2.75
N ILE A 586 -36.85 -6.32 3.54
CA ILE A 586 -35.43 -6.50 3.81
C ILE A 586 -35.07 -7.98 3.71
N GLU A 587 -34.04 -8.30 2.93
CA GLU A 587 -33.41 -9.61 2.89
C GLU A 587 -31.97 -9.50 3.38
N THR A 588 -31.53 -10.44 4.20
CA THR A 588 -30.18 -10.44 4.76
C THR A 588 -29.51 -11.80 4.63
N LYS A 589 -28.20 -11.82 4.35
CA LYS A 589 -27.33 -13.00 4.45
C LYS A 589 -26.10 -12.65 5.28
N ASN A 590 -25.72 -13.53 6.22
CA ASN A 590 -24.58 -13.32 7.13
C ASN A 590 -24.63 -11.97 7.88
N VAL A 591 -25.80 -11.57 8.37
CA VAL A 591 -25.99 -10.33 9.14
C VAL A 591 -26.57 -10.69 10.51
N GLU A 592 -25.89 -10.29 11.58
CA GLU A 592 -26.38 -10.44 12.95
C GLU A 592 -27.08 -9.16 13.44
N GLY A 593 -26.66 -7.99 12.93
CA GLY A 593 -27.37 -6.73 13.19
C GLY A 593 -27.10 -5.67 12.14
N PHE A 594 -28.07 -4.79 11.96
CA PHE A 594 -28.02 -3.69 11.00
C PHE A 594 -28.87 -2.50 11.46
N SER A 595 -28.62 -1.34 10.87
CA SER A 595 -29.31 -0.08 11.17
C SER A 595 -29.77 0.64 9.91
N LEU A 596 -30.94 1.26 9.98
CA LEU A 596 -31.51 2.12 8.93
C LEU A 596 -31.59 3.58 9.40
N TYR A 597 -31.35 4.51 8.48
CA TYR A 597 -31.32 5.95 8.74
C TYR A 597 -32.33 6.69 7.86
N GLY A 598 -32.86 7.81 8.36
CA GLY A 598 -33.70 8.73 7.58
C GLY A 598 -35.07 8.17 7.18
N MET A 599 -35.51 7.04 7.75
CA MET A 599 -36.79 6.41 7.43
C MET A 599 -37.99 7.27 7.83
N ASP A 600 -37.85 8.14 8.83
CA ASP A 600 -38.84 9.12 9.25
C ASP A 600 -39.07 10.26 8.24
N GLY A 601 -38.16 10.44 7.28
CA GLY A 601 -38.37 11.33 6.13
C GLY A 601 -39.31 10.75 5.07
N ILE A 602 -39.57 9.44 5.11
CA ILE A 602 -40.43 8.72 4.15
C ILE A 602 -41.75 8.27 4.81
N TYR A 603 -41.67 7.79 6.05
CA TYR A 603 -42.78 7.17 6.75
C TYR A 603 -43.14 7.92 8.04
N ASN A 604 -44.33 8.52 8.08
CA ASN A 604 -44.82 9.30 9.22
C ASN A 604 -45.65 8.48 10.22
N GLU A 605 -46.06 7.27 9.82
CA GLU A 605 -46.94 6.39 10.56
C GLU A 605 -46.28 5.04 10.86
N LYS A 606 -47.01 4.18 11.57
CA LYS A 606 -46.58 2.81 11.81
C LYS A 606 -46.44 2.09 10.47
N THR A 607 -45.26 1.54 10.22
CA THR A 607 -44.85 0.92 8.97
C THR A 607 -44.50 -0.54 9.23
N ASP A 608 -44.91 -1.42 8.33
CA ASP A 608 -44.56 -2.84 8.41
C ASP A 608 -43.17 -3.06 7.81
N ILE A 609 -42.25 -3.58 8.62
CA ILE A 609 -40.88 -3.89 8.23
C ILE A 609 -40.76 -5.41 8.16
N ILE A 610 -40.56 -5.93 6.96
CA ILE A 610 -40.55 -7.37 6.67
C ILE A 610 -39.10 -7.79 6.46
N ILE A 611 -38.53 -8.51 7.42
CA ILE A 611 -37.12 -8.95 7.40
C ILE A 611 -37.08 -10.47 7.22
N ASN A 612 -36.54 -10.96 6.10
CA ASN A 612 -36.51 -12.39 5.75
C ASN A 612 -37.90 -13.07 5.89
N GLY A 613 -38.96 -12.35 5.51
CA GLY A 613 -40.35 -12.80 5.63
C GLY A 613 -41.01 -12.56 7.00
N GLU A 614 -40.27 -12.15 8.03
CA GLU A 614 -40.84 -11.86 9.36
C GLU A 614 -41.29 -10.40 9.47
N ARG A 615 -42.52 -10.17 9.93
CA ARG A 615 -43.10 -8.83 10.04
C ARG A 615 -42.86 -8.20 11.41
N ILE A 616 -42.33 -6.98 11.41
CA ILE A 616 -42.16 -6.11 12.58
C ILE A 616 -42.85 -4.78 12.28
N SER A 617 -43.84 -4.42 13.09
CA SER A 617 -44.58 -3.17 12.89
C SER A 617 -44.04 -2.09 13.83
N ALA A 618 -43.40 -1.06 13.29
CA ALA A 618 -42.75 0.01 14.06
C ALA A 618 -43.02 1.38 13.42
N LYS A 619 -43.01 2.44 14.23
CA LYS A 619 -43.01 3.81 13.71
C LYS A 619 -41.56 4.23 13.45
N PRO A 620 -41.15 4.52 12.20
CA PRO A 620 -39.80 4.99 11.92
C PRO A 620 -39.56 6.36 12.58
N LYS A 621 -38.59 6.42 13.48
CA LYS A 621 -38.15 7.67 14.13
C LYS A 621 -36.66 7.58 14.40
N GLY A 622 -35.87 8.50 13.85
CA GLY A 622 -34.42 8.45 13.97
C GLY A 622 -33.83 7.16 13.36
N ILE A 623 -32.88 6.55 14.09
CA ILE A 623 -32.20 5.32 13.65
C ILE A 623 -33.00 4.10 14.08
N LEU A 624 -33.30 3.20 13.13
CA LEU A 624 -33.90 1.90 13.41
C LEU A 624 -32.82 0.82 13.40
N SER A 625 -32.51 0.25 14.56
CA SER A 625 -31.53 -0.84 14.69
C SER A 625 -32.23 -2.17 14.90
N PHE A 626 -31.77 -3.21 14.21
CA PHE A 626 -32.27 -4.57 14.31
C PHE A 626 -31.15 -5.52 14.70
N CYS A 627 -31.44 -6.42 15.65
CA CYS A 627 -30.51 -7.47 16.06
C CYS A 627 -31.19 -8.83 15.98
N LEU A 628 -30.43 -9.83 15.54
CA LEU A 628 -30.85 -11.22 15.53
C LEU A 628 -30.90 -11.76 16.98
N LYS A 629 -32.05 -12.30 17.38
CA LYS A 629 -32.26 -12.96 18.67
C LYS A 629 -33.09 -14.23 18.46
N ASN A 630 -32.54 -15.39 18.80
CA ASN A 630 -33.16 -16.70 18.58
C ASN A 630 -33.58 -16.90 17.10
N ASN A 631 -32.65 -16.62 16.18
CA ASN A 631 -32.84 -16.71 14.72
C ASN A 631 -33.94 -15.81 14.13
N LYS A 632 -34.37 -14.77 14.88
CA LYS A 632 -35.39 -13.81 14.45
C LYS A 632 -34.90 -12.40 14.69
N PHE A 633 -35.09 -11.49 13.73
CA PHE A 633 -34.73 -10.09 13.92
C PHE A 633 -35.73 -9.41 14.85
N LYS A 634 -35.21 -8.58 15.77
CA LYS A 634 -36.03 -7.73 16.63
C LYS A 634 -35.51 -6.30 16.59
N LEU A 635 -36.45 -5.36 16.68
CA LEU A 635 -36.10 -3.95 16.89
C LEU A 635 -35.32 -3.81 18.21
N SER A 636 -34.24 -3.05 18.17
CA SER A 636 -33.32 -2.85 19.28
C SER A 636 -33.10 -1.35 19.50
N ASN A 637 -33.02 -0.95 20.78
CA ASN A 637 -32.70 0.43 21.15
C ASN A 637 -31.19 0.75 21.01
N LYS A 638 -30.37 -0.26 20.71
CA LYS A 638 -28.91 -0.14 20.54
C LYS A 638 -28.49 -0.92 19.30
N LYS A 639 -27.50 -0.40 18.58
CA LYS A 639 -26.82 -1.10 17.49
C LYS A 639 -26.16 -2.38 17.99
N ALA A 640 -26.03 -3.38 17.12
CA ALA A 640 -25.23 -4.55 17.42
C ALA A 640 -23.76 -4.15 17.62
N VAL A 641 -23.06 -4.88 18.50
CA VAL A 641 -21.63 -4.65 18.74
C VAL A 641 -20.86 -5.22 17.57
N ARG A 642 -20.20 -4.34 16.80
CA ARG A 642 -19.38 -4.70 15.64
C ARG A 642 -18.38 -5.81 15.95
N ASN A 643 -18.16 -6.68 14.97
CA ASN A 643 -17.13 -7.72 15.08
C ASN A 643 -15.76 -7.08 15.29
N ASN A 644 -14.90 -7.81 15.99
CA ASN A 644 -13.52 -7.42 16.12
C ASN A 644 -12.72 -7.91 14.91
N TYR A 645 -12.14 -7.00 14.14
CA TYR A 645 -11.35 -7.32 12.95
C TYR A 645 -9.87 -7.14 13.26
N SER A 646 -9.08 -8.19 13.06
CA SER A 646 -7.68 -8.21 13.43
C SER A 646 -6.81 -8.99 12.44
N LEU A 647 -7.01 -8.81 11.13
CA LEU A 647 -6.05 -9.31 10.14
C LEU A 647 -4.64 -8.79 10.45
N ILE A 648 -3.62 -9.61 10.18
CA ILE A 648 -2.23 -9.31 10.57
C ILE A 648 -1.76 -7.92 10.07
N ASN A 649 -2.18 -7.50 8.88
CA ASN A 649 -1.81 -6.20 8.31
C ASN A 649 -2.60 -5.01 8.90
N TYR A 650 -3.76 -5.22 9.53
CA TYR A 650 -4.59 -4.12 10.03
C TYR A 650 -3.93 -3.32 11.15
N ALA A 651 -2.99 -3.91 11.88
CA ALA A 651 -2.24 -3.20 12.91
C ALA A 651 -1.37 -2.06 12.34
N PHE A 652 -1.09 -2.07 11.03
CA PHE A 652 -0.28 -1.05 10.32
C PHE A 652 -1.10 0.10 9.75
N PHE A 653 -2.44 0.04 9.86
CA PHE A 653 -3.37 1.02 9.31
C PHE A 653 -3.88 2.04 10.35
N SER A 654 -3.25 2.03 11.53
CA SER A 654 -3.35 3.03 12.59
C SER A 654 -1.97 3.20 13.23
N PRO A 655 -1.68 4.32 13.92
CA PRO A 655 -0.36 4.56 14.49
C PRO A 655 0.10 3.41 15.38
N PHE A 656 1.34 2.96 15.18
CA PHE A 656 1.89 1.79 15.87
C PHE A 656 3.33 2.00 16.34
N ALA A 657 3.78 1.11 17.22
CA ALA A 657 5.17 0.98 17.62
C ALA A 657 5.66 -0.46 17.47
N ILE A 658 6.91 -0.62 17.05
CA ILE A 658 7.61 -1.90 16.95
C ILE A 658 8.38 -2.13 18.24
N VAL A 659 8.13 -3.25 18.90
CA VAL A 659 8.80 -3.70 20.12
C VAL A 659 9.60 -4.95 19.78
N TYR A 660 10.92 -4.86 19.83
CA TYR A 660 11.78 -6.02 19.55
C TYR A 660 12.34 -6.64 20.84
N SER A 661 12.48 -7.96 20.83
CA SER A 661 13.03 -8.70 21.97
C SER A 661 14.51 -8.40 22.17
N THR A 662 14.93 -8.19 23.42
CA THR A 662 16.35 -8.10 23.83
C THR A 662 16.84 -9.38 24.52
N SER A 663 16.17 -10.51 24.29
CA SER A 663 16.62 -11.82 24.76
C SER A 663 17.91 -12.23 24.05
N ASP A 664 18.93 -12.60 24.82
CA ASP A 664 20.31 -12.76 24.36
C ASP A 664 20.47 -13.70 23.14
N SER A 665 19.67 -14.76 23.02
CA SER A 665 19.76 -15.73 21.91
C SER A 665 19.19 -15.24 20.58
N ILE A 666 18.39 -14.16 20.57
CA ILE A 666 17.68 -13.67 19.37
C ILE A 666 17.79 -12.16 19.16
N ALA A 667 18.45 -11.43 20.07
CA ALA A 667 18.47 -9.95 20.07
C ALA A 667 18.94 -9.35 18.73
N ASP A 668 19.99 -9.92 18.12
CA ASP A 668 20.50 -9.45 16.83
C ASP A 668 19.51 -9.72 15.68
N ILE A 669 18.83 -10.87 15.73
CA ILE A 669 17.83 -11.27 14.71
C ILE A 669 16.61 -10.37 14.82
N THR A 670 16.07 -10.19 16.03
CA THR A 670 14.86 -9.40 16.27
C THR A 670 15.10 -7.92 16.01
N TYR A 671 16.28 -7.39 16.36
CA TYR A 671 16.65 -6.03 16.00
C TYR A 671 16.77 -5.86 14.47
N GLY A 672 17.48 -6.75 13.78
CA GLY A 672 17.62 -6.69 12.33
C GLY A 672 16.27 -6.79 11.59
N GLN A 673 15.40 -7.66 12.07
CA GLN A 673 14.03 -7.81 11.60
C GLN A 673 13.18 -6.55 11.84
N ALA A 674 13.26 -5.97 13.03
CA ALA A 674 12.53 -4.76 13.39
C ALA A 674 12.99 -3.55 12.57
N ILE A 675 14.31 -3.38 12.36
CA ILE A 675 14.87 -2.34 11.50
C ILE A 675 14.48 -2.55 10.04
N ASN A 676 14.50 -3.79 9.54
CA ASN A 676 14.06 -4.08 8.19
C ASN A 676 12.58 -3.69 7.99
N LEU A 677 11.70 -4.06 8.91
CA LEU A 677 10.28 -3.69 8.86
C LEU A 677 10.08 -2.17 8.97
N PHE A 678 10.78 -1.52 9.92
CA PHE A 678 10.78 -0.06 10.11
C PHE A 678 11.14 0.67 8.80
N ASN A 679 12.29 0.34 8.21
CA ASN A 679 12.74 0.95 6.96
C ASN A 679 11.82 0.62 5.78
N THR A 680 11.27 -0.60 5.71
CA THR A 680 10.33 -0.98 4.66
C THR A 680 9.06 -0.14 4.72
N TYR A 681 8.54 0.11 5.93
CA TYR A 681 7.38 0.96 6.13
C TYR A 681 7.66 2.43 5.77
N THR A 682 8.82 2.96 6.15
CA THR A 682 9.24 4.32 5.76
C THR A 682 9.34 4.45 4.24
N VAL A 683 10.00 3.50 3.57
CA VAL A 683 10.27 3.60 2.12
C VAL A 683 9.02 3.33 1.29
N LYS A 684 8.25 2.28 1.59
CA LYS A 684 7.06 1.92 0.79
C LYS A 684 5.83 2.76 1.09
N CYS A 685 5.64 3.18 2.34
CA CYS A 685 4.40 3.86 2.76
C CYS A 685 4.59 5.35 3.04
N ARG A 686 5.83 5.84 3.02
CA ARG A 686 6.23 7.11 3.66
C ARG A 686 5.85 7.18 5.15
N GLY A 687 5.61 6.02 5.76
CA GLY A 687 4.98 5.94 7.07
C GLY A 687 5.90 6.39 8.18
N VAL A 688 5.31 6.75 9.31
CA VAL A 688 6.02 7.12 10.53
C VAL A 688 5.66 6.13 11.63
N CYS A 689 6.67 5.50 12.20
CA CYS A 689 6.49 4.66 13.39
C CYS A 689 7.71 4.77 14.31
N GLU A 690 7.62 4.11 15.45
CA GLU A 690 8.71 4.05 16.43
C GLU A 690 9.16 2.62 16.61
N ILE A 691 10.45 2.43 16.87
CA ILE A 691 11.04 1.14 17.25
C ILE A 691 11.66 1.30 18.64
N ILE A 692 11.37 0.36 19.54
CA ILE A 692 11.90 0.35 20.89
C ILE A 692 12.29 -1.07 21.32
N PRO A 693 13.31 -1.21 22.18
CA PRO A 693 13.58 -2.49 22.82
C PRO A 693 12.49 -2.81 23.86
N ASP A 694 12.24 -4.10 24.08
CA ASP A 694 11.37 -4.59 25.17
C ASP A 694 11.87 -4.27 26.59
N SER A 695 13.11 -3.76 26.73
CA SER A 695 13.65 -3.23 27.98
C SER A 695 13.22 -1.79 28.25
N SER A 696 12.65 -1.10 27.25
CA SER A 696 12.22 0.29 27.38
C SER A 696 10.95 0.43 28.22
N GLU A 697 10.97 1.38 29.14
CA GLU A 697 9.81 1.78 29.95
C GLU A 697 8.91 2.81 29.23
N LYS A 698 9.20 3.20 27.99
CA LYS A 698 8.37 4.14 27.18
C LYS A 698 7.01 3.53 26.86
N GLU A 699 5.92 4.25 27.07
CA GLU A 699 4.54 3.77 26.80
C GLU A 699 3.94 4.46 25.57
N PHE A 700 3.07 3.75 24.86
CA PHE A 700 2.36 4.24 23.69
C PHE A 700 0.85 4.05 23.84
N MET A 701 0.23 4.97 24.57
CA MET A 701 -1.23 5.01 24.74
C MET A 701 -1.93 5.13 23.37
N GLY A 702 -2.88 4.25 23.11
CA GLY A 702 -3.73 4.31 21.91
C GLY A 702 -3.04 3.94 20.59
N LYS A 703 -1.79 3.45 20.62
CA LYS A 703 -1.11 2.92 19.44
C LYS A 703 -1.27 1.40 19.35
N ASN A 704 -1.26 0.87 18.14
CA ASN A 704 -1.08 -0.56 17.92
C ASN A 704 0.35 -0.98 18.28
N ILE A 705 0.56 -2.26 18.57
CA ILE A 705 1.86 -2.80 18.97
C ILE A 705 2.26 -3.91 18.01
N ILE A 706 3.49 -3.84 17.50
CA ILE A 706 4.08 -4.87 16.65
C ILE A 706 5.24 -5.52 17.42
N PHE A 707 5.08 -6.76 17.88
CA PHE A 707 6.14 -7.50 18.56
C PHE A 707 7.02 -8.26 17.56
N ILE A 708 8.33 -8.06 17.64
CA ILE A 708 9.33 -8.86 16.93
C ILE A 708 10.09 -9.72 17.94
N GLY A 709 9.76 -11.00 17.94
CA GLY A 709 10.20 -11.96 18.95
C GLY A 709 9.46 -11.83 20.28
N ILE A 710 9.73 -12.80 21.16
CA ILE A 710 9.09 -12.88 22.47
C ILE A 710 9.76 -11.90 23.43
N PRO A 711 9.02 -10.95 24.05
CA PRO A 711 9.62 -10.02 25.01
C PRO A 711 10.28 -10.74 26.20
N LYS A 712 11.40 -10.21 26.68
CA LYS A 712 12.18 -10.73 27.80
C LYS A 712 11.35 -10.78 29.09
N GLU A 713 11.59 -11.81 29.89
CA GLU A 713 10.88 -11.99 31.16
C GLU A 713 11.02 -10.78 32.08
N LYS A 714 10.01 -10.55 32.92
CA LYS A 714 9.91 -9.44 33.88
C LYS A 714 9.87 -8.03 33.27
N THR A 715 9.90 -7.87 31.95
CA THR A 715 9.62 -6.59 31.29
C THR A 715 8.12 -6.26 31.34
N LYS A 716 7.77 -4.99 31.22
CA LYS A 716 6.34 -4.61 31.07
C LYS A 716 5.75 -5.14 29.76
N TRP A 717 6.54 -5.18 28.69
CA TRP A 717 6.12 -5.64 27.37
C TRP A 717 5.78 -7.14 27.39
N ARG A 718 6.50 -7.92 28.21
CA ARG A 718 6.13 -9.31 28.49
C ARG A 718 4.74 -9.44 29.13
N LYS A 719 4.34 -8.53 30.02
CA LYS A 719 2.99 -8.54 30.61
C LYS A 719 1.92 -8.25 29.56
N VAL A 720 2.18 -7.28 28.67
CA VAL A 720 1.28 -6.96 27.53
C VAL A 720 1.17 -8.17 26.60
N PHE A 721 2.29 -8.76 26.21
CA PHE A 721 2.32 -9.96 25.36
C PHE A 721 1.57 -11.14 25.99
N ASN A 722 1.80 -11.41 27.28
CA ASN A 722 1.11 -12.51 27.98
C ASN A 722 -0.41 -12.29 28.08
N SER A 723 -0.89 -11.05 27.98
CA SER A 723 -2.33 -10.76 27.95
C SER A 723 -3.02 -11.13 26.64
N LEU A 724 -2.26 -11.54 25.61
CA LEU A 724 -2.76 -12.03 24.32
C LEU A 724 -3.06 -13.54 24.35
N ASP A 725 -2.93 -14.18 25.51
CA ASP A 725 -3.17 -15.61 25.75
C ASP A 725 -2.34 -16.55 24.85
N ILE A 726 -1.10 -16.16 24.57
CA ILE A 726 -0.13 -16.99 23.83
C ILE A 726 0.84 -17.66 24.81
N LYS A 727 1.03 -18.97 24.65
CA LYS A 727 2.06 -19.74 25.38
C LYS A 727 3.00 -20.37 24.37
N ILE A 728 4.28 -20.32 24.66
CA ILE A 728 5.32 -20.79 23.74
C ILE A 728 6.47 -21.37 24.55
N ASP A 729 6.95 -22.53 24.10
CA ASP A 729 8.17 -23.18 24.55
C ASP A 729 8.87 -23.81 23.35
N ASN A 730 10.05 -24.39 23.56
CA ASN A 730 10.88 -24.91 22.47
C ASN A 730 10.26 -26.09 21.69
N GLU A 731 9.16 -26.67 22.17
CA GLU A 731 8.52 -27.85 21.57
C GLU A 731 7.07 -27.60 21.12
N GLN A 732 6.47 -26.47 21.49
CA GLN A 732 5.09 -26.16 21.12
C GLN A 732 4.75 -24.66 21.21
N ILE A 733 3.70 -24.29 20.49
CA ILE A 733 3.05 -22.98 20.53
C ILE A 733 1.56 -23.22 20.83
N SER A 734 0.97 -22.43 21.72
CA SER A 734 -0.47 -22.40 21.97
C SER A 734 -1.00 -20.99 21.84
N ASP A 735 -2.10 -20.84 21.11
CA ASP A 735 -2.77 -19.56 20.87
C ASP A 735 -3.94 -19.27 21.83
N GLY A 736 -4.08 -20.12 22.85
CA GLY A 736 -5.17 -20.10 23.83
C GLY A 736 -6.36 -21.00 23.48
N LYS A 737 -6.48 -21.44 22.21
CA LYS A 737 -7.51 -22.37 21.74
C LYS A 737 -6.92 -23.73 21.37
N GLU A 738 -5.83 -23.71 20.62
CA GLU A 738 -5.15 -24.91 20.12
C GLU A 738 -3.70 -24.98 20.63
N ILE A 739 -3.10 -26.17 20.52
CA ILE A 739 -1.69 -26.42 20.83
C ILE A 739 -1.06 -27.05 19.59
N TYR A 740 -0.05 -26.38 19.07
CA TYR A 740 0.72 -26.78 17.90
C TYR A 740 2.07 -27.30 18.38
N LYS A 741 2.34 -28.60 18.18
CA LYS A 741 3.60 -29.24 18.57
C LYS A 741 4.61 -29.21 17.43
N GLY A 742 5.85 -28.87 17.72
CA GLY A 742 6.96 -28.83 16.77
C GLY A 742 8.11 -27.95 17.25
N ARG A 743 9.28 -28.16 16.67
CA ARG A 743 10.45 -27.29 16.82
C ARG A 743 10.56 -26.39 15.60
N ASP A 744 11.27 -25.27 15.75
CA ASP A 744 11.54 -24.32 14.66
C ASP A 744 10.28 -23.75 13.99
N LEU A 745 9.20 -23.64 14.78
CA LEU A 745 7.94 -23.07 14.35
C LEU A 745 7.98 -21.54 14.45
N SER A 746 7.49 -20.90 13.40
CA SER A 746 7.09 -19.50 13.40
C SER A 746 5.59 -19.39 13.61
N PHE A 747 5.18 -18.42 14.44
CA PHE A 747 3.79 -18.06 14.62
C PHE A 747 3.62 -16.55 14.46
N VAL A 748 2.76 -16.17 13.53
CA VAL A 748 2.42 -14.78 13.26
C VAL A 748 0.93 -14.62 13.52
N PHE A 749 0.55 -13.63 14.31
CA PHE A 749 -0.87 -13.42 14.62
C PHE A 749 -1.16 -11.96 14.95
N CYS A 750 -2.44 -11.59 14.89
CA CYS A 750 -2.93 -10.32 15.37
C CYS A 750 -4.20 -10.49 16.22
N LYS A 751 -4.21 -9.87 17.40
CA LYS A 751 -5.33 -9.87 18.36
C LYS A 751 -5.57 -8.45 18.88
N SER A 752 -6.77 -8.19 19.37
CA SER A 752 -7.03 -6.95 20.12
C SER A 752 -6.51 -7.02 21.54
N THR A 753 -5.97 -5.90 21.99
CA THR A 753 -5.57 -5.68 23.39
C THR A 753 -6.79 -5.33 24.25
N LYS A 754 -6.59 -5.32 25.57
CA LYS A 754 -7.61 -4.85 26.52
C LYS A 754 -8.01 -3.39 26.31
N GLU A 755 -7.15 -2.59 25.69
CA GLU A 755 -7.37 -1.18 25.38
C GLU A 755 -8.04 -0.95 24.03
N LYS A 756 -8.47 -2.02 23.34
CA LYS A 756 -9.07 -2.00 21.99
C LYS A 756 -8.13 -1.49 20.89
N THR A 757 -6.82 -1.53 21.12
CA THR A 757 -5.81 -1.44 20.06
C THR A 757 -5.51 -2.84 19.50
N LEU A 758 -4.76 -2.94 18.41
CA LEU A 758 -4.30 -4.20 17.85
C LEU A 758 -2.86 -4.50 18.28
N ALA A 759 -2.57 -5.77 18.56
CA ALA A 759 -1.23 -6.29 18.77
C ALA A 759 -0.96 -7.39 17.75
N THR A 760 0.01 -7.15 16.86
CA THR A 760 0.55 -8.15 15.94
C THR A 760 1.88 -8.65 16.48
N ALA A 761 2.16 -9.95 16.38
CA ALA A 761 3.43 -10.51 16.82
C ALA A 761 4.02 -11.46 15.77
N PHE A 762 5.33 -11.36 15.59
CA PHE A 762 6.16 -12.19 14.72
C PHE A 762 7.15 -12.95 15.59
N ILE A 763 6.79 -14.19 15.97
CA ILE A 763 7.55 -14.96 16.96
C ILE A 763 7.97 -16.32 16.42
N GLY A 764 9.15 -16.76 16.85
CA GLY A 764 9.60 -18.13 16.71
C GLY A 764 9.71 -18.84 18.06
N ASN A 765 9.51 -20.16 18.07
CA ASN A 765 9.77 -20.97 19.27
C ASN A 765 11.23 -21.46 19.39
N SER A 766 12.07 -21.08 18.43
CA SER A 766 13.52 -21.29 18.41
C SER A 766 14.19 -20.12 17.68
N VAL A 767 15.54 -20.12 17.63
CA VAL A 767 16.31 -19.17 16.80
C VAL A 767 15.90 -19.27 15.34
N LYS A 768 15.82 -20.49 14.79
CA LYS A 768 15.45 -20.75 13.39
C LYS A 768 13.99 -20.38 13.08
N GLY A 769 13.09 -20.66 14.01
CA GLY A 769 11.70 -20.22 13.92
C GLY A 769 11.58 -18.69 13.96
N GLN A 770 12.48 -17.99 14.67
CA GLN A 770 12.47 -16.53 14.72
C GLN A 770 12.98 -15.93 13.41
N GLU A 771 14.06 -16.47 12.83
CA GLU A 771 14.63 -16.03 11.55
C GLU A 771 13.59 -16.01 10.42
N THR A 772 12.68 -16.98 10.42
CA THR A 772 11.62 -17.16 9.41
C THR A 772 10.33 -16.40 9.73
N SER A 773 10.15 -15.89 10.95
CA SER A 773 8.86 -15.31 11.39
C SER A 773 8.37 -14.11 10.58
N LEU A 774 9.27 -13.33 9.94
CA LEU A 774 8.94 -12.19 9.08
C LEU A 774 8.99 -12.51 7.58
N PHE A 775 8.81 -13.77 7.22
CA PHE A 775 8.87 -14.23 5.83
C PHE A 775 7.83 -13.56 4.92
N PHE A 776 6.56 -13.55 5.34
CA PHE A 776 5.47 -13.00 4.53
C PHE A 776 5.46 -11.47 4.56
N SER A 777 5.35 -10.85 3.38
CA SER A 777 5.25 -9.41 3.25
C SER A 777 3.92 -8.89 3.82
N LEU A 778 3.98 -7.82 4.60
CA LEU A 778 2.84 -7.21 5.29
C LEU A 778 2.28 -5.98 4.58
N LEU A 779 3.12 -5.37 3.73
CA LEU A 779 2.86 -4.11 3.05
C LEU A 779 2.65 -4.41 1.56
N THR A 780 1.54 -5.07 1.27
CA THR A 780 1.10 -5.43 -0.09
C THR A 780 -0.29 -4.89 -0.36
N SER A 781 -0.61 -4.72 -1.64
CA SER A 781 -2.01 -4.62 -2.08
C SER A 781 -2.74 -5.91 -1.72
N SER A 782 -3.98 -5.79 -1.25
CA SER A 782 -4.85 -6.83 -0.70
C SER A 782 -4.48 -7.34 0.70
N PRO A 783 -5.47 -7.59 1.60
CA PRO A 783 -5.25 -8.34 2.82
C PRO A 783 -4.97 -9.79 2.44
N ASN A 784 -3.70 -10.14 2.31
CA ASN A 784 -3.33 -11.52 1.96
C ASN A 784 -3.08 -12.39 3.20
N LEU A 785 -3.14 -11.81 4.40
CA LEU A 785 -2.77 -12.50 5.64
C LEU A 785 -3.96 -12.57 6.61
N PRO A 786 -4.27 -13.77 7.12
CA PRO A 786 -5.37 -13.99 8.06
C PRO A 786 -5.05 -13.45 9.47
N GLU A 787 -5.85 -13.80 10.48
CA GLU A 787 -5.60 -13.32 11.85
C GLU A 787 -4.47 -14.10 12.54
N TYR A 788 -4.16 -15.32 12.08
CA TYR A 788 -2.98 -16.06 12.50
C TYR A 788 -2.45 -17.01 11.42
N MET A 789 -1.15 -17.28 11.46
CA MET A 789 -0.43 -18.24 10.63
C MET A 789 0.64 -18.95 11.45
N LEU A 790 0.75 -20.26 11.26
CA LEU A 790 1.79 -21.13 11.80
C LEU A 790 2.51 -21.78 10.63
N PHE A 791 3.84 -21.73 10.64
CA PHE A 791 4.67 -22.30 9.59
C PHE A 791 6.08 -22.61 10.11
N ASP A 792 6.90 -23.25 9.27
CA ASP A 792 8.31 -23.52 9.54
C ASP A 792 9.16 -23.15 8.30
N GLU A 793 10.43 -23.55 8.28
CA GLU A 793 11.36 -23.22 7.20
C GLU A 793 10.91 -23.66 5.79
N ARG A 794 9.96 -24.59 5.66
CA ARG A 794 9.43 -25.01 4.35
C ARG A 794 8.86 -23.85 3.57
N VAL A 795 8.37 -22.79 4.22
CA VAL A 795 7.89 -21.59 3.50
C VAL A 795 8.96 -20.94 2.63
N LEU A 796 10.24 -21.13 2.94
CA LEU A 796 11.35 -20.60 2.14
C LEU A 796 11.39 -21.23 0.73
N GLU A 797 10.95 -22.49 0.60
CA GLU A 797 10.87 -23.23 -0.66
C GLU A 797 9.45 -23.21 -1.26
N ASP A 798 8.46 -23.38 -0.39
CA ASP A 798 7.07 -23.68 -0.76
C ASP A 798 6.12 -22.49 -0.60
N GLY A 799 6.56 -21.35 -0.08
CA GLY A 799 5.72 -20.17 0.10
C GLY A 799 4.47 -20.42 0.91
N PHE A 800 3.32 -19.98 0.39
CA PHE A 800 2.03 -20.22 1.06
C PHE A 800 1.74 -21.73 1.24
N ASN A 801 2.31 -22.60 0.40
CA ASN A 801 2.17 -24.05 0.56
C ASN A 801 2.92 -24.58 1.80
N GLY A 802 3.94 -23.88 2.28
CA GLY A 802 4.66 -24.21 3.52
C GLY A 802 3.92 -23.87 4.82
N ILE A 803 2.72 -23.28 4.74
CA ILE A 803 1.89 -22.98 5.91
C ILE A 803 1.36 -24.26 6.53
N ILE A 804 1.55 -24.42 7.85
CA ILE A 804 1.03 -25.57 8.61
C ILE A 804 -0.42 -25.34 8.99
N LYS A 805 -0.74 -24.13 9.46
CA LYS A 805 -2.08 -23.76 9.92
C LYS A 805 -2.29 -22.25 9.76
N CYS A 806 -3.50 -21.81 9.42
CA CYS A 806 -3.84 -20.40 9.40
C CYS A 806 -5.36 -20.21 9.55
N GLY A 807 -5.81 -19.04 10.00
CA GLY A 807 -7.24 -18.80 10.12
C GLY A 807 -7.65 -17.51 10.82
N PHE A 808 -8.93 -17.48 11.21
CA PHE A 808 -9.61 -16.36 11.85
C PHE A 808 -10.10 -16.76 13.25
N TYR A 809 -9.96 -15.90 14.25
CA TYR A 809 -10.35 -16.12 15.64
C TYR A 809 -11.85 -16.00 15.91
#